data_AF-A0A2D6EYT8-F1
#
_entry.id   AF-A0A2D6EYT8-F1
#
_cell.length_a   1.000
_cell.length_b   1.000
_cell.length_c   1.000
_cell.angle_alpha   90.00
_cell.angle_beta   90.00
_cell.angle_gamma   90.00
#
_symmetry.space_group_name_H-M   'P 1'
#
loop_
_entity.id
_entity.type
_entity.pdbx_description
1 polymer ?
#
loop_
_entity_poly.entity_id
_entity_poly.type
_entity_poly.pdbx_seq_one_letter_code
_entity_poly.pdbx_strand_id
1 'polypeptide(L)'
;MKPKKNKKKLKRNLILIGLGIALLFLIGFFWGVRGVVLTFTLVIVLFGLKGVLFPALQRTMMTRFGPMIMVSLKSFFRDKKSVLILIVFPLIVIGTVFTSFNIEGTGKLPIGIVVPQGDFDLEEFRAQVRPFFYIVQYDDLDHCLLDLRAYRRYSCVEPIVSDIVKLNVYYDNTRDPIIWEVIQTIDQIANTIETQKSTEAASDFIGRFNDAMVKLDQQDATLQNEINNMYTYIDDTGDAKTDLQMSKQELSSTLNEMDQDLAQVRTEKNSVAYQKQLFYWEAISTLNYIDSMLAIIGQTTTEDYWFGQLTNEVDQLKNEVESYNNQFDTSMSQMDTRLANYEQRSTQGRNYLTKIDSGVGELNDIEHDLTLYQGRMQNTRYEIADVKNDFYTLQGVEPNELVSPVVIQTHATYTGPINKLDEPIKPRTVLQLKQQIQFPVVLIVIVILLSLLIASFVTLKQINTLANQRIKLVPGIFFQEFFAVYISAMLILVLPVLFILLFGNYVYKLPIVANFGVIMLIFFLVCSAIALTGIIVAYLVKTEAMTLQVIPFVLFFMIFFSGVLLPVERMSPLAGFFASIGPAKLGLNAFNKIVFYNLSFNSVSGEVAILVFLVVFLILLAFVVKKIRKA
;
A
#
# COMPACT_ATOMS: atom_id res chain seq x y z
N MET A 1 -4.65 -86.53 -37.06
CA MET A 1 -5.42 -86.67 -35.80
C MET A 1 -5.49 -85.32 -35.08
N LYS A 2 -6.56 -85.08 -34.31
CA LYS A 2 -7.09 -83.80 -33.75
C LYS A 2 -6.05 -82.89 -33.04
N PRO A 3 -6.24 -81.55 -33.09
CA PRO A 3 -6.82 -80.87 -31.93
C PRO A 3 -7.79 -79.72 -32.32
N LYS A 4 -9.04 -80.07 -32.69
CA LYS A 4 -10.11 -79.07 -32.91
C LYS A 4 -10.90 -78.70 -31.62
N LYS A 5 -10.67 -79.36 -30.48
CA LYS A 5 -11.45 -79.13 -29.24
C LYS A 5 -10.97 -77.95 -28.37
N ASN A 6 -9.74 -77.45 -28.52
CA ASN A 6 -9.23 -76.37 -27.65
C ASN A 6 -9.50 -74.93 -28.13
N LYS A 7 -9.74 -74.69 -29.43
CA LYS A 7 -10.02 -73.33 -29.96
C LYS A 7 -11.38 -72.77 -29.53
N LYS A 8 -12.38 -73.64 -29.30
CA LYS A 8 -13.72 -73.20 -28.85
C LYS A 8 -13.72 -72.80 -27.37
N LYS A 9 -12.93 -73.50 -26.53
CA LYS A 9 -12.77 -73.18 -25.09
C LYS A 9 -11.99 -71.88 -24.88
N LEU A 10 -10.94 -71.64 -25.67
CA LEU A 10 -10.16 -70.40 -25.61
C LEU A 10 -10.96 -69.17 -26.11
N LYS A 11 -11.77 -69.31 -27.17
CA LYS A 11 -12.67 -68.23 -27.63
C LYS A 11 -13.76 -67.88 -26.61
N ARG A 12 -14.31 -68.87 -25.90
CA ARG A 12 -15.34 -68.64 -24.88
C ARG A 12 -14.75 -67.93 -23.65
N ASN A 13 -13.53 -68.30 -23.25
CA ASN A 13 -12.84 -67.67 -22.12
C ASN A 13 -12.41 -66.23 -22.42
N LEU A 14 -11.94 -65.90 -23.64
CA LEU A 14 -11.59 -64.51 -23.99
C LEU A 14 -12.80 -63.57 -24.01
N ILE A 15 -13.97 -64.06 -24.44
CA ILE A 15 -15.21 -63.27 -24.45
C ILE A 15 -15.71 -63.07 -23.00
N LEU A 16 -15.64 -64.09 -22.15
CA LEU A 16 -15.99 -64.00 -20.73
C LEU A 16 -15.06 -63.06 -19.96
N ILE A 17 -13.76 -63.03 -20.28
CA ILE A 17 -12.79 -62.08 -19.69
C ILE A 17 -13.09 -60.66 -20.16
N GLY A 18 -13.39 -60.46 -21.46
CA GLY A 18 -13.77 -59.14 -21.99
C GLY A 18 -15.07 -58.60 -21.37
N LEU A 19 -16.09 -59.45 -21.20
CA LEU A 19 -17.34 -59.08 -20.54
C LEU A 19 -17.14 -58.85 -19.04
N GLY A 20 -16.32 -59.66 -18.35
CA GLY A 20 -16.02 -59.49 -16.93
C GLY A 20 -15.25 -58.20 -16.63
N ILE A 21 -14.31 -57.83 -17.49
CA ILE A 21 -13.59 -56.55 -17.38
C ILE A 21 -14.56 -55.39 -17.65
N ALA A 22 -15.39 -55.45 -18.69
CA ALA A 22 -16.40 -54.43 -18.95
C ALA A 22 -17.40 -54.26 -17.79
N LEU A 23 -17.82 -55.35 -17.14
CA LEU A 23 -18.73 -55.34 -16.00
C LEU A 23 -18.07 -54.76 -14.74
N LEU A 24 -16.81 -55.12 -14.46
CA LEU A 24 -16.04 -54.56 -13.34
C LEU A 24 -15.79 -53.05 -13.51
N PHE A 25 -15.60 -52.58 -14.75
CA PHE A 25 -15.46 -51.15 -15.05
C PHE A 25 -16.80 -50.38 -14.98
N LEU A 26 -17.93 -51.00 -15.35
CA LEU A 26 -19.26 -50.43 -15.14
C LEU A 26 -19.61 -50.30 -13.64
N ILE A 27 -19.20 -51.26 -12.83
CA ILE A 27 -19.38 -51.23 -11.37
C ILE A 27 -18.50 -50.13 -10.73
N GLY A 28 -17.25 -49.96 -11.21
CA GLY A 28 -16.37 -48.88 -10.77
C GLY A 28 -16.87 -47.47 -11.15
N PHE A 29 -17.58 -47.34 -12.28
CA PHE A 29 -18.18 -46.08 -12.73
C PHE A 29 -19.34 -45.62 -11.84
N PHE A 30 -20.08 -46.56 -11.23
CA PHE A 30 -21.20 -46.26 -10.32
C PHE A 30 -20.75 -45.84 -8.90
N TRP A 31 -19.48 -46.04 -8.53
CA TRP A 31 -18.97 -45.78 -7.16
C TRP A 31 -18.08 -44.53 -7.03
N GLY A 32 -18.05 -43.67 -8.06
CA GLY A 32 -17.28 -42.41 -8.03
C GLY A 32 -15.76 -42.59 -7.98
N VAL A 33 -15.03 -41.47 -7.84
CA VAL A 33 -13.56 -41.36 -7.98
C VAL A 33 -12.76 -42.40 -7.19
N ARG A 34 -13.26 -42.84 -6.02
CA ARG A 34 -12.62 -43.90 -5.20
C ARG A 34 -12.70 -45.31 -5.84
N GLY A 35 -13.76 -45.62 -6.58
CA GLY A 35 -13.90 -46.91 -7.29
C GLY A 35 -12.92 -47.06 -8.45
N VAL A 36 -12.64 -45.96 -9.16
CA VAL A 36 -11.69 -45.95 -10.28
C VAL A 36 -10.26 -46.24 -9.80
N VAL A 37 -9.83 -45.65 -8.67
CA VAL A 37 -8.50 -45.91 -8.08
C VAL A 37 -8.31 -47.38 -7.65
N LEU A 38 -9.37 -48.01 -7.13
CA LEU A 38 -9.34 -49.42 -6.71
C LEU A 38 -9.27 -50.38 -7.91
N THR A 39 -10.01 -50.09 -8.98
CA THR A 39 -9.89 -50.86 -10.24
C THR A 39 -8.51 -50.68 -10.89
N PHE A 40 -7.93 -49.48 -10.81
CA PHE A 40 -6.59 -49.20 -11.35
C PHE A 40 -5.49 -49.90 -10.56
N THR A 41 -5.58 -49.95 -9.23
CA THR A 41 -4.65 -50.72 -8.38
C THR A 41 -4.78 -52.21 -8.63
N LEU A 42 -5.97 -52.74 -8.86
CA LEU A 42 -6.17 -54.15 -9.17
C LEU A 42 -5.62 -54.54 -10.56
N VAL A 43 -5.70 -53.63 -11.55
CA VAL A 43 -5.05 -53.79 -12.87
C VAL A 43 -3.53 -53.70 -12.76
N ILE A 44 -2.99 -52.81 -11.91
CA ILE A 44 -1.54 -52.71 -11.65
C ILE A 44 -1.04 -53.95 -10.90
N VAL A 45 -1.81 -54.51 -9.96
CA VAL A 45 -1.48 -55.77 -9.26
C VAL A 45 -1.54 -56.97 -10.21
N LEU A 46 -2.49 -57.00 -11.15
CA LEU A 46 -2.53 -58.00 -12.22
C LEU A 46 -1.35 -57.86 -13.21
N PHE A 47 -0.84 -56.65 -13.45
CA PHE A 47 0.40 -56.40 -14.19
C PHE A 47 1.68 -56.60 -13.35
N GLY A 48 1.56 -56.61 -12.02
CA GLY A 48 2.63 -56.82 -11.04
C GLY A 48 3.09 -58.27 -10.90
N LEU A 49 2.35 -59.23 -11.45
CA LEU A 49 2.80 -60.61 -11.68
C LEU A 49 3.83 -60.67 -12.84
N LYS A 50 4.94 -59.94 -12.67
CA LYS A 50 6.05 -59.77 -13.62
C LYS A 50 6.95 -61.01 -13.80
N GLY A 51 6.70 -62.10 -13.10
CA GLY A 51 7.70 -63.17 -12.92
C GLY A 51 7.84 -64.19 -14.05
N VAL A 52 6.79 -64.53 -14.82
CA VAL A 52 6.81 -65.80 -15.58
C VAL A 52 6.39 -65.69 -17.05
N LEU A 53 5.72 -64.62 -17.49
CA LEU A 53 5.19 -64.52 -18.88
C LEU A 53 5.81 -63.43 -19.76
N PHE A 54 6.52 -62.45 -19.20
CA PHE A 54 6.93 -61.24 -19.92
C PHE A 54 8.23 -61.33 -20.76
N PRO A 55 9.31 -62.03 -20.35
CA PRO A 55 10.58 -61.95 -21.07
C PRO A 55 10.56 -62.62 -22.46
N ALA A 56 9.71 -63.63 -22.67
CA ALA A 56 9.53 -64.29 -23.97
C ALA A 56 8.67 -63.45 -24.95
N LEU A 57 7.68 -62.70 -24.43
CA LEU A 57 6.81 -61.83 -25.23
C LEU A 57 7.53 -60.54 -25.66
N GLN A 58 8.41 -60.01 -24.80
CA GLN A 58 9.14 -58.77 -25.03
C GLN A 58 10.20 -58.91 -26.15
N ARG A 59 10.93 -60.04 -26.21
CA ARG A 59 11.94 -60.29 -27.25
C ARG A 59 11.35 -60.53 -28.65
N THR A 60 10.17 -61.15 -28.71
CA THR A 60 9.45 -61.39 -29.98
C THR A 60 8.62 -60.20 -30.45
N MET A 61 8.16 -59.34 -29.53
CA MET A 61 7.52 -58.05 -29.89
C MET A 61 8.53 -57.05 -30.43
N MET A 62 9.65 -56.78 -29.76
CA MET A 62 10.58 -55.71 -30.17
C MET A 62 11.19 -55.91 -31.56
N THR A 63 11.52 -57.15 -31.93
CA THR A 63 12.17 -57.46 -33.21
C THR A 63 11.25 -57.28 -34.42
N ARG A 64 9.92 -57.35 -34.24
CA ARG A 64 8.94 -57.21 -35.33
C ARG A 64 8.22 -55.86 -35.34
N PHE A 65 8.12 -55.21 -34.19
CA PHE A 65 7.33 -54.00 -34.01
C PHE A 65 8.05 -52.74 -34.50
N GLY A 66 9.34 -52.58 -34.15
CA GLY A 66 10.15 -51.44 -34.58
C GLY A 66 10.24 -51.27 -36.09
N PRO A 67 10.52 -52.32 -36.87
CA PRO A 67 10.56 -52.24 -38.32
C PRO A 67 9.23 -51.78 -38.94
N MET A 68 8.08 -52.21 -38.40
CA MET A 68 6.77 -51.78 -38.91
C MET A 68 6.54 -50.27 -38.66
N ILE A 69 6.87 -49.78 -37.47
CA ILE A 69 6.80 -48.35 -37.16
C ILE A 69 7.69 -47.56 -38.11
N MET A 70 8.93 -48.01 -38.30
CA MET A 70 9.91 -47.33 -39.16
C MET A 70 9.46 -47.32 -40.62
N VAL A 71 8.82 -48.39 -41.10
CA VAL A 71 8.24 -48.44 -42.45
C VAL A 71 7.10 -47.44 -42.59
N SER A 72 6.18 -47.37 -41.63
CA SER A 72 5.08 -46.40 -41.66
C SER A 72 5.58 -44.95 -41.56
N LEU A 73 6.55 -44.67 -40.70
CA LEU A 73 7.21 -43.35 -40.61
C LEU A 73 7.93 -43.01 -41.92
N LYS A 74 8.76 -43.90 -42.44
CA LYS A 74 9.49 -43.68 -43.70
C LYS A 74 8.54 -43.50 -44.88
N SER A 75 7.42 -44.22 -44.92
CA SER A 75 6.38 -44.07 -45.95
C SER A 75 5.68 -42.71 -45.87
N PHE A 76 5.46 -42.20 -44.66
CA PHE A 76 4.93 -40.86 -44.43
C PHE A 76 5.92 -39.78 -44.88
N PHE A 77 7.15 -39.81 -44.36
CA PHE A 77 8.17 -38.80 -44.68
C PHE A 77 8.66 -38.81 -46.13
N ARG A 78 8.62 -39.97 -46.81
CA ARG A 78 8.98 -40.06 -48.24
C ARG A 78 7.99 -39.33 -49.14
N ASP A 79 6.75 -39.18 -48.69
CA ASP A 79 5.72 -38.49 -49.43
C ASP A 79 5.72 -37.00 -49.09
N LYS A 80 6.52 -36.24 -49.84
CA LYS A 80 6.68 -34.80 -49.67
C LYS A 80 5.34 -34.06 -49.68
N LYS A 81 4.35 -34.52 -50.45
CA LYS A 81 3.00 -33.91 -50.48
C LYS A 81 2.27 -34.10 -49.16
N SER A 82 2.35 -35.32 -48.60
CA SER A 82 1.75 -35.63 -47.30
C SER A 82 2.37 -34.80 -46.18
N VAL A 83 3.71 -34.70 -46.14
CA VAL A 83 4.42 -33.90 -45.14
C VAL A 83 4.08 -32.41 -45.27
N LEU A 84 4.06 -31.88 -46.50
CA LEU A 84 3.73 -30.48 -46.76
C LEU A 84 2.30 -30.16 -46.31
N ILE A 85 1.32 -31.01 -46.65
CA ILE A 85 -0.10 -30.75 -46.37
C ILE A 85 -0.45 -30.99 -44.89
N LEU A 86 0.15 -31.99 -44.24
CA LEU A 86 -0.26 -32.40 -42.88
C LEU A 86 0.59 -31.81 -41.77
N ILE A 87 1.81 -31.36 -42.05
CA ILE A 87 2.70 -30.75 -41.06
C ILE A 87 2.93 -29.27 -41.39
N VAL A 88 3.44 -28.97 -42.58
CA VAL A 88 3.88 -27.60 -42.91
C VAL A 88 2.70 -26.64 -43.06
N PHE A 89 1.67 -27.02 -43.82
CA PHE A 89 0.51 -26.16 -44.07
C PHE A 89 -0.21 -25.74 -42.78
N PRO A 90 -0.53 -26.66 -41.84
CA PRO A 90 -1.12 -26.24 -40.58
C PRO A 90 -0.20 -25.34 -39.78
N LEU A 91 1.11 -25.62 -39.69
CA LEU A 91 2.06 -24.73 -39.02
C LEU A 91 2.07 -23.31 -39.62
N ILE A 92 1.94 -23.17 -40.93
CA ILE A 92 1.79 -21.86 -41.59
C ILE A 92 0.48 -21.20 -41.19
N VAL A 93 -0.66 -21.91 -41.30
CA VAL A 93 -1.97 -21.37 -40.90
C VAL A 93 -1.96 -20.90 -39.45
N ILE A 94 -1.33 -21.67 -38.56
CA ILE A 94 -1.15 -21.34 -37.15
C ILE A 94 -0.34 -20.06 -37.01
N GLY A 95 0.81 -19.98 -37.68
CA GLY A 95 1.63 -18.77 -37.72
C GLY A 95 0.84 -17.56 -38.18
N THR A 96 0.09 -17.66 -39.29
CA THR A 96 -0.71 -16.57 -39.85
C THR A 96 -1.83 -16.13 -38.92
N VAL A 97 -2.60 -17.07 -38.37
CA VAL A 97 -3.68 -16.79 -37.41
C VAL A 97 -3.10 -16.08 -36.19
N PHE A 98 -1.98 -16.56 -35.65
CA PHE A 98 -1.36 -15.91 -34.50
C PHE A 98 -0.74 -14.55 -34.80
N THR A 99 -0.14 -14.34 -35.98
CA THR A 99 0.34 -13.00 -36.40
C THR A 99 -0.80 -12.03 -36.68
N SER A 100 -2.00 -12.53 -37.00
CA SER A 100 -3.17 -11.67 -37.22
C SER A 100 -3.76 -11.12 -35.91
N PHE A 101 -3.47 -11.75 -34.77
CA PHE A 101 -3.79 -11.21 -33.46
C PHE A 101 -2.74 -10.16 -33.11
N ASN A 102 -3.00 -8.90 -33.47
CA ASN A 102 -2.09 -7.80 -33.21
C ASN A 102 -1.90 -7.62 -31.70
N ILE A 103 -0.65 -7.71 -31.24
CA ILE A 103 -0.28 -7.70 -29.83
C ILE A 103 -0.39 -6.29 -29.23
N GLU A 104 -0.30 -5.26 -30.07
CA GLU A 104 -0.09 -3.87 -29.66
C GLU A 104 -1.34 -2.99 -29.68
N GLY A 105 -2.53 -3.55 -29.90
CA GLY A 105 -3.75 -2.79 -29.72
C GLY A 105 -4.95 -3.45 -30.33
N THR A 106 -5.87 -3.89 -29.47
CA THR A 106 -7.27 -3.85 -29.86
C THR A 106 -7.56 -2.43 -30.33
N GLY A 107 -8.11 -2.27 -31.54
CA GLY A 107 -8.56 -0.95 -32.00
C GLY A 107 -9.34 -0.27 -30.87
N LYS A 108 -9.12 1.04 -30.70
CA LYS A 108 -9.68 1.85 -29.60
C LYS A 108 -11.11 1.43 -29.28
N LEU A 109 -11.33 0.92 -28.07
CA LEU A 109 -12.65 0.42 -27.68
C LEU A 109 -13.62 1.61 -27.54
N PRO A 110 -14.80 1.57 -28.18
CA PRO A 110 -15.76 2.65 -28.05
C PRO A 110 -16.39 2.64 -26.65
N ILE A 111 -16.18 3.71 -25.89
CA ILE A 111 -16.85 3.96 -24.62
C ILE A 111 -17.73 5.19 -24.75
N GLY A 112 -18.89 5.16 -24.12
CA GLY A 112 -19.74 6.33 -23.98
C GLY A 112 -19.35 7.12 -22.74
N ILE A 113 -19.32 8.43 -22.84
CA ILE A 113 -19.21 9.33 -21.69
C ILE A 113 -20.43 10.25 -21.70
N VAL A 114 -21.16 10.27 -20.59
CA VAL A 114 -22.28 11.20 -20.40
C VAL A 114 -21.72 12.56 -20.02
N VAL A 115 -22.19 13.63 -20.66
CA VAL A 115 -21.73 14.98 -20.35
C VAL A 115 -22.14 15.32 -18.90
N PRO A 116 -21.18 15.64 -18.01
CA PRO A 116 -21.47 15.95 -16.62
C PRO A 116 -22.30 17.23 -16.50
N GLN A 117 -23.21 17.26 -15.53
CA GLN A 117 -23.80 18.51 -15.06
C GLN A 117 -22.87 19.12 -13.99
N GLY A 118 -21.83 19.86 -14.40
CA GLY A 118 -20.88 20.49 -13.47
C GLY A 118 -19.56 20.90 -14.12
N ASP A 119 -18.63 21.41 -13.31
CA ASP A 119 -17.29 21.89 -13.73
C ASP A 119 -16.25 20.74 -13.85
N PHE A 120 -16.66 19.60 -14.39
CA PHE A 120 -15.72 18.50 -14.66
C PHE A 120 -14.96 18.81 -15.94
N ASP A 121 -13.64 18.88 -15.86
CA ASP A 121 -12.80 19.03 -17.04
C ASP A 121 -12.81 17.75 -17.88
N LEU A 122 -13.80 17.67 -18.77
CA LEU A 122 -13.97 16.55 -19.67
C LEU A 122 -12.83 16.45 -20.68
N GLU A 123 -12.14 17.55 -20.99
CA GLU A 123 -11.00 17.55 -21.92
C GLU A 123 -9.76 16.94 -21.26
N GLU A 124 -9.53 17.20 -19.98
CA GLU A 124 -8.48 16.54 -19.18
C GLU A 124 -8.72 15.02 -19.12
N PHE A 125 -9.93 14.59 -18.73
CA PHE A 125 -10.28 13.16 -18.71
C PHE A 125 -10.16 12.53 -20.11
N ARG A 126 -10.66 13.23 -21.14
CA ARG A 126 -10.56 12.78 -22.54
C ARG A 126 -9.11 12.64 -22.98
N ALA A 127 -8.21 13.55 -22.61
CA ALA A 127 -6.80 13.48 -22.96
C ALA A 127 -6.13 12.21 -22.39
N GLN A 128 -6.45 11.83 -21.15
CA GLN A 128 -5.90 10.63 -20.52
C GLN A 128 -6.51 9.32 -21.07
N VAL A 129 -7.77 9.35 -21.49
CA VAL A 129 -8.55 8.18 -21.94
C VAL A 129 -8.38 7.89 -23.44
N ARG A 130 -8.13 8.91 -24.27
CA ARG A 130 -8.00 8.82 -25.74
C ARG A 130 -6.91 7.86 -26.28
N PRO A 131 -5.81 7.57 -25.55
CA PRO A 131 -4.85 6.54 -25.98
C PRO A 131 -5.48 5.14 -26.03
N PHE A 132 -6.38 4.83 -25.10
CA PHE A 132 -6.95 3.50 -24.91
C PHE A 132 -8.34 3.34 -25.54
N PHE A 133 -9.13 4.43 -25.56
CA PHE A 133 -10.55 4.37 -25.93
C PHE A 133 -10.92 5.37 -27.03
N TYR A 134 -11.99 5.01 -27.75
CA TYR A 134 -12.71 5.93 -28.65
C TYR A 134 -13.91 6.46 -27.88
N ILE A 135 -13.83 7.73 -27.47
CA ILE A 135 -14.88 8.36 -26.66
C ILE A 135 -16.01 8.83 -27.56
N VAL A 136 -17.24 8.46 -27.19
CA VAL A 136 -18.47 9.03 -27.76
C VAL A 136 -19.22 9.75 -26.65
N GLN A 137 -19.55 11.02 -26.87
CA GLN A 137 -20.32 11.80 -25.91
C GLN A 137 -21.81 11.52 -26.05
N TYR A 138 -22.50 11.50 -24.92
CA TYR A 138 -23.95 11.39 -24.82
C TYR A 138 -24.48 12.52 -23.94
N ASP A 139 -25.62 13.09 -24.32
CA ASP A 139 -26.26 14.17 -23.54
C ASP A 139 -26.95 13.64 -22.28
N ASP A 140 -27.38 12.37 -22.29
CA ASP A 140 -28.00 11.69 -21.16
C ASP A 140 -27.57 10.22 -21.05
N LEU A 141 -27.72 9.69 -19.83
CA LEU A 141 -27.35 8.32 -19.50
C LEU A 141 -28.19 7.30 -20.28
N ASP A 142 -29.49 7.55 -20.49
CA ASP A 142 -30.39 6.59 -21.12
C ASP A 142 -29.98 6.28 -22.57
N HIS A 143 -29.62 7.29 -23.35
CA HIS A 143 -29.10 7.08 -24.71
C HIS A 143 -27.78 6.31 -24.72
N CYS A 144 -26.89 6.55 -23.74
CA CYS A 144 -25.67 5.78 -23.60
C CYS A 144 -25.98 4.31 -23.30
N LEU A 145 -26.88 4.06 -22.34
CA LEU A 145 -27.30 2.70 -21.95
C LEU A 145 -28.02 1.98 -23.09
N LEU A 146 -28.77 2.68 -23.93
CA LEU A 146 -29.38 2.10 -25.15
C LEU A 146 -28.31 1.62 -26.13
N ASP A 147 -27.27 2.42 -26.38
CA ASP A 147 -26.17 2.04 -27.27
C ASP A 147 -25.27 0.94 -26.65
N LEU A 148 -25.14 0.91 -25.32
CA LEU A 148 -24.51 -0.19 -24.58
C LEU A 148 -25.28 -1.49 -24.77
N ARG A 149 -26.60 -1.48 -24.58
CA ARG A 149 -27.51 -2.64 -24.82
C ARG A 149 -27.54 -3.07 -26.29
N ALA A 150 -27.37 -2.14 -27.22
CA ALA A 150 -27.24 -2.40 -28.66
C ALA A 150 -25.84 -2.88 -29.07
N TYR A 151 -24.92 -3.09 -28.13
CA TYR A 151 -23.54 -3.52 -28.35
C TYR A 151 -22.70 -2.56 -29.21
N ARG A 152 -23.08 -1.29 -29.29
CA ARG A 152 -22.31 -0.25 -30.00
C ARG A 152 -21.21 0.34 -29.13
N ARG A 153 -21.32 0.19 -27.80
CA ARG A 153 -20.36 0.62 -26.78
C ARG A 153 -20.05 -0.54 -25.83
N TYR A 154 -18.90 -0.46 -25.15
CA TYR A 154 -18.51 -1.45 -24.14
C TYR A 154 -18.78 -1.00 -22.71
N SER A 155 -18.82 0.31 -22.47
CA SER A 155 -19.10 0.92 -21.18
C SER A 155 -19.68 2.31 -21.38
N CYS A 156 -20.47 2.76 -20.41
CA CYS A 156 -20.93 4.13 -20.26
C CYS A 156 -20.37 4.69 -18.97
N VAL A 157 -19.68 5.82 -19.03
CA VAL A 157 -19.12 6.51 -17.86
C VAL A 157 -19.94 7.77 -17.62
N GLU A 158 -20.49 7.88 -16.43
CA GLU A 158 -21.24 9.04 -15.96
C GLU A 158 -20.44 9.70 -14.82
N PRO A 159 -19.70 10.78 -15.10
CA PRO A 159 -19.07 11.59 -14.07
C PRO A 159 -20.13 12.41 -13.33
N ILE A 160 -20.21 12.22 -12.01
CA ILE A 160 -21.04 13.01 -11.10
C ILE A 160 -20.12 13.91 -10.28
N VAL A 161 -20.22 15.21 -10.51
CA VAL A 161 -19.44 16.23 -9.79
C VAL A 161 -20.17 16.57 -8.49
N SER A 162 -19.52 16.29 -7.36
CA SER A 162 -19.88 16.78 -6.03
C SER A 162 -18.61 17.25 -5.32
N ASP A 163 -18.57 17.33 -3.99
CA ASP A 163 -17.32 17.54 -3.25
C ASP A 163 -16.27 16.44 -3.53
N ILE A 164 -16.73 15.29 -4.01
CA ILE A 164 -15.91 14.16 -4.49
C ILE A 164 -16.39 13.83 -5.91
N VAL A 165 -15.47 13.64 -6.85
CA VAL A 165 -15.77 13.21 -8.21
C VAL A 165 -16.15 11.73 -8.18
N LYS A 166 -17.39 11.40 -8.50
CA LYS A 166 -17.85 10.00 -8.59
C LYS A 166 -17.92 9.59 -10.05
N LEU A 167 -17.23 8.51 -10.42
CA LEU A 167 -17.29 7.94 -11.76
C LEU A 167 -18.19 6.70 -11.74
N ASN A 168 -19.43 6.85 -12.19
CA ASN A 168 -20.34 5.71 -12.39
C ASN A 168 -20.01 5.03 -13.72
N VAL A 169 -19.54 3.79 -13.66
CA VAL A 169 -19.14 3.00 -14.83
C VAL A 169 -20.18 1.91 -15.07
N TYR A 170 -21.06 2.12 -16.04
CA TYR A 170 -22.07 1.14 -16.44
C TYR A 170 -21.53 0.21 -17.52
N TYR A 171 -21.64 -1.10 -17.31
CA TYR A 171 -21.08 -2.11 -18.20
C TYR A 171 -22.02 -3.29 -18.44
N ASP A 172 -21.84 -3.98 -19.57
CA ASP A 172 -22.65 -5.13 -19.97
C ASP A 172 -22.04 -6.47 -19.50
N ASN A 173 -22.39 -6.93 -18.30
CA ASN A 173 -21.87 -8.17 -17.71
C ASN A 173 -21.99 -9.46 -18.57
N THR A 174 -22.64 -9.44 -19.74
CA THR A 174 -22.59 -10.55 -20.71
C THR A 174 -21.24 -10.71 -21.41
N ARG A 175 -20.35 -9.70 -21.34
CA ARG A 175 -19.01 -9.66 -22.01
C ARG A 175 -17.85 -9.54 -21.02
N ASP A 176 -17.88 -10.36 -19.98
CA ASP A 176 -16.98 -10.31 -18.83
C ASP A 176 -15.50 -9.99 -19.15
N PRO A 177 -14.81 -10.68 -20.10
CA PRO A 177 -13.38 -10.47 -20.29
C PRO A 177 -12.98 -9.09 -20.82
N ILE A 178 -13.82 -8.49 -21.68
CA ILE A 178 -13.51 -7.18 -22.29
C ILE A 178 -13.85 -6.06 -21.30
N ILE A 179 -14.83 -6.28 -20.44
CA ILE A 179 -15.32 -5.27 -19.52
C ILE A 179 -14.38 -5.06 -18.36
N TRP A 180 -13.80 -6.12 -17.81
CA TRP A 180 -12.78 -5.97 -16.78
C TRP A 180 -11.57 -5.19 -17.30
N GLU A 181 -11.22 -5.32 -18.58
CA GLU A 181 -10.19 -4.51 -19.23
C GLU A 181 -10.60 -3.03 -19.29
N VAL A 182 -11.85 -2.74 -19.66
CA VAL A 182 -12.39 -1.37 -19.70
C VAL A 182 -12.41 -0.75 -18.30
N ILE A 183 -13.00 -1.45 -17.31
CA ILE A 183 -13.11 -0.99 -15.92
C ILE A 183 -11.73 -0.75 -15.32
N GLN A 184 -10.78 -1.68 -15.46
CA GLN A 184 -9.44 -1.49 -14.90
C GLN A 184 -8.66 -0.36 -15.54
N THR A 185 -8.83 -0.14 -16.85
CA THR A 185 -8.15 0.99 -17.50
C THR A 185 -8.77 2.30 -17.02
N ILE A 186 -10.10 2.36 -16.86
CA ILE A 186 -10.78 3.52 -16.25
C ILE A 186 -10.28 3.72 -14.81
N ASP A 187 -10.10 2.66 -14.05
CA ASP A 187 -9.58 2.68 -12.67
C ASP A 187 -8.14 3.23 -12.59
N GLN A 188 -7.26 2.76 -13.46
CA GLN A 188 -5.88 3.26 -13.55
C GLN A 188 -5.83 4.75 -13.94
N ILE A 189 -6.69 5.18 -14.85
CA ILE A 189 -6.78 6.58 -15.25
C ILE A 189 -7.34 7.42 -14.11
N ALA A 190 -8.41 6.96 -13.45
CA ALA A 190 -8.99 7.63 -12.29
C ALA A 190 -7.96 7.81 -11.17
N ASN A 191 -7.20 6.76 -10.83
CA ASN A 191 -6.10 6.83 -9.85
C ASN A 191 -4.99 7.81 -10.27
N THR A 192 -4.71 7.92 -11.58
CA THR A 192 -3.70 8.87 -12.10
C THR A 192 -4.19 10.32 -11.95
N ILE A 193 -5.45 10.58 -12.30
CA ILE A 193 -6.09 11.90 -12.12
C ILE A 193 -6.20 12.23 -10.63
N GLU A 194 -6.58 11.26 -9.80
CA GLU A 194 -6.64 11.39 -8.35
C GLU A 194 -5.28 11.80 -7.79
N THR A 195 -4.22 11.10 -8.17
CA THR A 195 -2.84 11.41 -7.74
C THR A 195 -2.40 12.80 -8.21
N GLN A 196 -2.76 13.22 -9.43
CA GLN A 196 -2.39 14.55 -9.94
C GLN A 196 -3.13 15.67 -9.18
N LYS A 197 -4.45 15.54 -9.00
CA LYS A 197 -5.26 16.53 -8.28
C LYS A 197 -4.95 16.54 -6.78
N SER A 198 -4.69 15.39 -6.17
CA SER A 198 -4.23 15.31 -4.78
C SER A 198 -2.88 15.99 -4.62
N THR A 199 -1.95 15.80 -5.56
CA THR A 199 -0.64 16.46 -5.55
C THR A 199 -0.76 17.97 -5.72
N GLU A 200 -1.63 18.45 -6.61
CA GLU A 200 -1.87 19.88 -6.81
C GLU A 200 -2.48 20.55 -5.57
N ALA A 201 -3.54 19.96 -5.01
CA ALA A 201 -4.19 20.43 -3.79
C ALA A 201 -3.25 20.36 -2.58
N ALA A 202 -2.49 19.27 -2.45
CA ALA A 202 -1.49 19.13 -1.41
C ALA A 202 -0.33 20.11 -1.58
N SER A 203 0.07 20.44 -2.81
CA SER A 203 1.14 21.42 -3.07
C SER A 203 0.75 22.84 -2.64
N ASP A 204 -0.48 23.30 -2.96
CA ASP A 204 -0.96 24.61 -2.46
C ASP A 204 -1.10 24.60 -0.93
N PHE A 205 -1.62 23.51 -0.36
CA PHE A 205 -1.73 23.35 1.09
C PHE A 205 -0.35 23.38 1.76
N ILE A 206 0.62 22.60 1.28
CA ILE A 206 2.02 22.56 1.76
C ILE A 206 2.69 23.92 1.59
N GLY A 207 2.38 24.67 0.52
CA GLY A 207 2.88 26.04 0.33
C GLY A 207 2.44 26.98 1.46
N ARG A 208 1.12 27.08 1.70
CA ARG A 208 0.58 27.90 2.80
C ARG A 208 1.05 27.42 4.17
N PHE A 209 1.29 26.12 4.29
CA PHE A 209 1.80 25.48 5.49
C PHE A 209 3.24 25.90 5.81
N ASN A 210 4.12 25.88 4.81
CA ASN A 210 5.51 26.34 4.98
C ASN A 210 5.56 27.83 5.34
N ASP A 211 4.69 28.65 4.75
CA ASP A 211 4.59 30.07 5.10
C ASP A 211 4.16 30.28 6.58
N ALA A 212 3.26 29.44 7.09
CA ALA A 212 2.86 29.47 8.50
C ALA A 212 4.02 29.05 9.43
N MET A 213 4.77 28.02 9.06
CA MET A 213 5.97 27.59 9.81
C MET A 213 7.03 28.68 9.89
N VAL A 214 7.29 29.39 8.78
CA VAL A 214 8.25 30.53 8.78
C VAL A 214 7.80 31.64 9.72
N LYS A 215 6.49 31.94 9.78
CA LYS A 215 5.95 32.93 10.73
C LYS A 215 6.08 32.47 12.18
N LEU A 216 5.87 31.19 12.46
CA LEU A 216 6.07 30.62 13.80
C LEU A 216 7.55 30.69 14.23
N ASP A 217 8.49 30.41 13.32
CA ASP A 217 9.93 30.57 13.59
C ASP A 217 10.31 32.02 13.91
N GLN A 218 9.74 32.98 13.18
CA GLN A 218 9.94 34.41 13.45
C GLN A 218 9.35 34.83 14.81
N GLN A 219 8.21 34.27 15.18
CA GLN A 219 7.59 34.51 16.48
C GLN A 219 8.40 33.89 17.63
N ASP A 220 8.89 32.65 17.48
CA ASP A 220 9.77 32.00 18.46
C ASP A 220 11.06 32.80 18.68
N ALA A 221 11.69 33.27 17.60
CA ALA A 221 12.89 34.09 17.68
C ALA A 221 12.65 35.44 18.38
N THR A 222 11.53 36.11 18.06
CA THR A 222 11.13 37.36 18.73
C THR A 222 10.88 37.11 20.22
N LEU A 223 10.14 36.06 20.56
CA LEU A 223 9.83 35.70 21.94
C LEU A 223 11.09 35.37 22.74
N GLN A 224 12.07 34.70 22.13
CA GLN A 224 13.35 34.42 22.76
C GLN A 224 14.16 35.69 23.06
N ASN A 225 14.13 36.67 22.16
CA ASN A 225 14.78 37.96 22.40
C ASN A 225 14.09 38.72 23.55
N GLU A 226 12.75 38.71 23.62
CA GLU A 226 12.02 39.33 24.73
C GLU A 226 12.28 38.64 26.07
N ILE A 227 12.39 37.30 26.10
CA ILE A 227 12.80 36.55 27.30
C ILE A 227 14.20 36.98 27.77
N ASN A 228 15.14 37.17 26.84
CA ASN A 228 16.49 37.63 27.15
C ASN A 228 16.49 39.07 27.70
N ASN A 229 15.71 39.98 27.11
CA ASN A 229 15.53 41.33 27.63
C ASN A 229 14.93 41.32 29.04
N MET A 230 14.01 40.40 29.32
CA MET A 230 13.41 40.23 30.64
C MET A 230 14.43 39.81 31.70
N TYR A 231 15.39 38.93 31.37
CA TYR A 231 16.48 38.60 32.27
C TYR A 231 17.30 39.84 32.65
N THR A 232 17.62 40.70 31.67
CA THR A 232 18.33 41.96 31.94
C THR A 232 17.53 42.87 32.85
N TYR A 233 16.21 43.03 32.64
CA TYR A 233 15.38 43.87 33.51
C TYR A 233 15.26 43.33 34.94
N ILE A 234 15.20 42.01 35.11
CA ILE A 234 15.21 41.38 36.44
C ILE A 234 16.54 41.68 37.14
N ASP A 235 17.66 41.54 36.43
CA ASP A 235 19.01 41.81 36.96
C ASP A 235 19.19 43.28 37.34
N ASP A 236 18.85 44.22 36.43
CA ASP A 236 18.90 45.66 36.67
C ASP A 236 18.02 46.08 37.88
N THR A 237 16.86 45.44 38.04
CA THR A 237 15.97 45.67 39.19
C THR A 237 16.59 45.15 40.49
N GLY A 238 17.25 43.98 40.43
CA GLY A 238 18.01 43.41 41.54
C GLY A 238 19.19 44.28 41.98
N ASP A 239 19.91 44.86 41.02
CA ASP A 239 21.00 45.80 41.25
C ASP A 239 20.49 47.10 41.89
N ALA A 240 19.45 47.72 41.32
CA ALA A 240 18.85 48.94 41.88
C ALA A 240 18.35 48.73 43.32
N LYS A 241 17.79 47.54 43.62
CA LYS A 241 17.40 47.15 44.98
C LYS A 241 18.61 47.08 45.91
N THR A 242 19.70 46.48 45.45
CA THR A 242 20.95 46.35 46.22
C THR A 242 21.56 47.72 46.52
N ASP A 243 21.61 48.62 45.53
CA ASP A 243 22.11 49.99 45.69
C ASP A 243 21.29 50.82 46.68
N LEU A 244 19.95 50.68 46.66
CA LEU A 244 19.08 51.33 47.63
C LEU A 244 19.29 50.78 49.05
N GLN A 245 19.52 49.48 49.20
CA GLN A 245 19.82 48.87 50.50
C GLN A 245 21.17 49.34 51.05
N MET A 246 22.20 49.47 50.19
CA MET A 246 23.49 50.04 50.60
C MET A 246 23.34 51.51 51.02
N SER A 247 22.62 52.31 50.23
CA SER A 247 22.33 53.71 50.56
C SER A 247 21.56 53.86 51.88
N LYS A 248 20.63 52.93 52.16
CA LYS A 248 19.91 52.85 53.44
C LYS A 248 20.88 52.59 54.60
N GLN A 249 21.80 51.63 54.45
CA GLN A 249 22.76 51.28 55.50
C GLN A 249 23.69 52.45 55.80
N GLU A 250 24.21 53.12 54.77
CA GLU A 250 25.06 54.30 54.92
C GLU A 250 24.32 55.44 55.62
N LEU A 251 23.12 55.80 55.14
CA LEU A 251 22.30 56.84 55.76
C LEU A 251 21.94 56.50 57.21
N SER A 252 21.60 55.24 57.50
CA SER A 252 21.31 54.81 58.87
C SER A 252 22.54 54.92 59.77
N SER A 253 23.74 54.63 59.28
CA SER A 253 24.99 54.79 60.04
C SER A 253 25.23 56.25 60.36
N THR A 254 25.15 57.14 59.35
CA THR A 254 25.33 58.58 59.52
C THR A 254 24.32 59.19 60.50
N LEU A 255 23.05 58.75 60.45
CA LEU A 255 22.02 59.21 61.39
C LEU A 255 22.30 58.77 62.82
N ASN A 256 22.82 57.55 63.02
CA ASN A 256 23.20 57.06 64.34
C ASN A 256 24.43 57.81 64.90
N GLU A 257 25.44 58.10 64.07
CA GLU A 257 26.58 58.95 64.44
C GLU A 257 26.13 60.35 64.83
N MET A 258 25.25 60.97 64.04
CA MET A 258 24.71 62.30 64.35
C MET A 258 23.92 62.31 65.67
N ASP A 259 23.16 61.25 65.98
CA ASP A 259 22.45 61.15 67.26
C ASP A 259 23.42 61.00 68.45
N GLN A 260 24.54 60.29 68.27
CA GLN A 260 25.62 60.20 69.28
C GLN A 260 26.28 61.56 69.50
N ASP A 261 26.62 62.27 68.43
CA ASP A 261 27.18 63.62 68.49
C ASP A 261 26.22 64.59 69.19
N LEU A 262 24.93 64.54 68.87
CA LEU A 262 23.90 65.34 69.54
C LEU A 262 23.84 65.07 71.04
N ALA A 263 23.92 63.80 71.45
CA ALA A 263 23.93 63.41 72.86
C ALA A 263 25.21 63.92 73.57
N GLN A 264 26.37 63.84 72.91
CA GLN A 264 27.62 64.36 73.42
C GLN A 264 27.57 65.89 73.59
N VAL A 265 27.15 66.63 72.55
CA VAL A 265 27.06 68.09 72.60
C VAL A 265 26.07 68.55 73.66
N ARG A 266 24.95 67.87 73.86
CA ARG A 266 24.02 68.16 74.97
C ARG A 266 24.69 68.00 76.34
N THR A 267 25.47 66.93 76.50
CA THR A 267 26.20 66.65 77.74
C THR A 267 27.24 67.74 78.02
N GLU A 268 28.02 68.12 77.00
CA GLU A 268 29.01 69.19 77.08
C GLU A 268 28.34 70.56 77.34
N LYS A 269 27.23 70.88 76.66
CA LYS A 269 26.44 72.10 76.88
C LYS A 269 25.96 72.21 78.32
N ASN A 270 25.41 71.12 78.88
CA ASN A 270 24.92 71.10 80.25
C ASN A 270 26.06 71.25 81.27
N SER A 271 27.22 70.63 81.01
CA SER A 271 28.42 70.80 81.83
C SER A 271 28.90 72.26 81.83
N VAL A 272 28.95 72.89 80.65
CA VAL A 272 29.35 74.29 80.46
C VAL A 272 28.35 75.25 81.11
N ALA A 273 27.04 74.98 81.00
CA ALA A 273 26.01 75.75 81.69
C ALA A 273 26.12 75.66 83.22
N TYR A 274 26.43 74.47 83.75
CA TYR A 274 26.67 74.28 85.19
C TYR A 274 27.92 75.02 85.66
N GLN A 275 29.04 74.93 84.93
CA GLN A 275 30.26 75.68 85.24
C GLN A 275 30.03 77.20 85.22
N LYS A 276 29.24 77.69 84.27
CA LYS A 276 28.84 79.11 84.21
C LYS A 276 28.03 79.54 85.43
N GLN A 277 27.04 78.73 85.86
CA GLN A 277 26.25 79.05 87.06
C GLN A 277 27.12 79.13 88.32
N LEU A 278 28.06 78.20 88.48
CA LEU A 278 29.03 78.22 89.58
C LEU A 278 29.88 79.50 89.54
N PHE A 279 30.50 79.81 88.40
CA PHE A 279 31.33 81.00 88.23
C PHE A 279 30.55 82.29 88.50
N TYR A 280 29.34 82.42 87.95
CA TYR A 280 28.49 83.60 88.17
C TYR A 280 28.13 83.76 89.65
N TRP A 281 27.73 82.69 90.32
CA TRP A 281 27.38 82.73 91.73
C TRP A 281 28.58 83.09 92.60
N GLU A 282 29.75 82.53 92.31
CA GLU A 282 31.01 82.86 93.00
C GLU A 282 31.42 84.33 92.77
N ALA A 283 31.39 84.81 91.53
CA ALA A 283 31.72 86.19 91.19
C ALA A 283 30.77 87.20 91.86
N ILE A 284 29.46 87.00 91.77
CA ILE A 284 28.47 87.89 92.39
C ILE A 284 28.55 87.84 93.91
N SER A 285 28.74 86.66 94.51
CA SER A 285 28.90 86.56 95.97
C SER A 285 30.14 87.32 96.47
N THR A 286 31.25 87.24 95.74
CA THR A 286 32.49 87.98 96.03
C THR A 286 32.28 89.49 95.88
N LEU A 287 31.61 89.94 94.81
CA LEU A 287 31.29 91.34 94.59
C LEU A 287 30.35 91.89 95.67
N ASN A 288 29.31 91.15 96.05
CA ASN A 288 28.39 91.55 97.13
C ASN A 288 29.11 91.60 98.49
N TYR A 289 30.08 90.71 98.74
CA TYR A 289 30.92 90.76 99.93
C TYR A 289 31.81 92.01 99.94
N ILE A 290 32.46 92.34 98.80
CA ILE A 290 33.25 93.58 98.65
C ILE A 290 32.37 94.81 98.86
N ASP A 291 31.19 94.86 98.23
CA ASP A 291 30.22 95.94 98.38
C ASP A 291 29.78 96.13 99.85
N SER A 292 29.53 95.02 100.55
CA SER A 292 29.24 95.03 102.00
C SER A 292 30.42 95.59 102.83
N MET A 293 31.66 95.23 102.47
CA MET A 293 32.87 95.75 103.12
C MET A 293 33.08 97.25 102.83
N LEU A 294 32.83 97.69 101.60
CA LEU A 294 32.85 99.10 101.24
C LEU A 294 31.81 99.87 102.03
N ALA A 295 30.57 99.39 102.13
CA ALA A 295 29.53 100.03 102.93
C ALA A 295 29.93 100.21 104.41
N ILE A 296 30.71 99.29 104.99
CA ILE A 296 31.27 99.42 106.33
C ILE A 296 32.37 100.49 106.38
N ILE A 297 33.32 100.47 105.43
CA ILE A 297 34.43 101.44 105.36
C ILE A 297 33.91 102.87 105.16
N GLY A 298 32.93 103.06 104.27
CA GLY A 298 32.33 104.36 103.97
C GLY A 298 31.67 105.03 105.18
N GLN A 299 31.29 104.28 106.22
CA GLN A 299 30.79 104.85 107.49
C GLN A 299 31.92 105.43 108.37
N THR A 300 33.18 105.08 108.11
CA THR A 300 34.33 105.37 108.99
C THR A 300 35.33 106.39 108.44
N THR A 301 35.31 106.69 107.14
CA THR A 301 36.31 107.55 106.48
C THR A 301 35.68 108.83 105.92
N THR A 302 36.29 110.00 106.17
CA THR A 302 35.84 111.29 105.64
C THR A 302 36.47 111.68 104.30
N GLU A 303 37.34 110.84 103.71
CA GLU A 303 37.91 111.08 102.38
C GLU A 303 36.99 110.51 101.28
N ASP A 304 36.14 111.37 100.74
CA ASP A 304 35.00 111.04 99.86
C ASP A 304 35.40 110.51 98.45
N TYR A 305 36.57 110.90 97.95
CA TYR A 305 36.90 110.72 96.52
C TYR A 305 37.25 109.28 96.13
N TRP A 306 38.17 108.64 96.86
CA TRP A 306 38.63 107.28 96.53
C TRP A 306 37.55 106.22 96.76
N PHE A 307 36.69 106.45 97.74
CA PHE A 307 35.58 105.55 98.07
C PHE A 307 34.51 105.53 96.97
N GLY A 308 34.15 106.70 96.44
CA GLY A 308 33.23 106.81 95.31
C GLY A 308 33.78 106.12 94.04
N GLN A 309 35.08 106.25 93.76
CA GLN A 309 35.69 105.57 92.61
C GLN A 309 35.65 104.05 92.75
N LEU A 310 36.01 103.50 93.93
CA LEU A 310 36.02 102.06 94.15
C LEU A 310 34.61 101.46 94.10
N THR A 311 33.60 102.17 94.61
CA THR A 311 32.19 101.76 94.51
C THR A 311 31.74 101.72 93.05
N ASN A 312 32.07 102.76 92.27
CA ASN A 312 31.77 102.80 90.84
C ASN A 312 32.46 101.65 90.07
N GLU A 313 33.71 101.31 90.40
CA GLU A 313 34.42 100.17 89.79
C GLU A 313 33.77 98.82 90.13
N VAL A 314 33.30 98.63 91.37
CA VAL A 314 32.57 97.41 91.77
C VAL A 314 31.22 97.31 91.06
N ASP A 315 30.47 98.41 90.94
CA ASP A 315 29.21 98.44 90.20
C ASP A 315 29.41 98.18 88.71
N GLN A 316 30.46 98.77 88.11
CA GLN A 316 30.83 98.49 86.72
C GLN A 316 31.15 97.00 86.54
N LEU A 317 31.96 96.42 87.42
CA LEU A 317 32.32 95.01 87.35
C LEU A 317 31.09 94.09 87.54
N LYS A 318 30.16 94.47 88.43
CA LYS A 318 28.89 93.75 88.61
C LYS A 318 28.03 93.79 87.34
N ASN A 319 27.88 94.97 86.74
CA ASN A 319 27.17 95.12 85.47
C ASN A 319 27.84 94.34 84.33
N GLU A 320 29.18 94.28 84.29
CA GLU A 320 29.93 93.46 83.34
C GLU A 320 29.66 91.97 83.56
N VAL A 321 29.72 91.49 84.80
CA VAL A 321 29.42 90.07 85.14
C VAL A 321 27.99 89.70 84.77
N GLU A 322 27.00 90.57 85.03
CA GLU A 322 25.62 90.37 84.60
C GLU A 322 25.46 90.38 83.08
N SER A 323 26.14 91.31 82.39
CA SER A 323 26.17 91.38 80.93
C SER A 323 26.75 90.09 80.33
N TYR A 324 27.89 89.61 80.84
CA TYR A 324 28.48 88.33 80.42
C TYR A 324 27.55 87.14 80.69
N ASN A 325 26.88 87.12 81.85
CA ASN A 325 25.90 86.09 82.19
C ASN A 325 24.75 86.05 81.16
N ASN A 326 24.22 87.21 80.79
CA ASN A 326 23.13 87.35 79.81
C ASN A 326 23.57 87.00 78.37
N GLN A 327 24.78 87.41 77.97
CA GLN A 327 25.36 87.02 76.67
C GLN A 327 25.57 85.50 76.57
N PHE A 328 25.99 84.88 77.67
CA PHE A 328 26.16 83.44 77.73
C PHE A 328 24.82 82.72 77.66
N ASP A 329 23.77 83.18 78.35
CA ASP A 329 22.42 82.61 78.23
C ASP A 329 21.86 82.74 76.80
N THR A 330 22.12 83.87 76.15
CA THR A 330 21.80 84.05 74.73
C THR A 330 22.53 83.02 73.86
N SER A 331 23.82 82.80 74.11
CA SER A 331 24.62 81.79 73.38
C SER A 331 24.11 80.37 73.63
N MET A 332 23.72 80.04 74.87
CA MET A 332 23.13 78.74 75.22
C MET A 332 21.77 78.53 74.53
N SER A 333 20.93 79.55 74.47
CA SER A 333 19.64 79.49 73.76
C SER A 333 19.83 79.32 72.24
N GLN A 334 20.84 79.96 71.65
CA GLN A 334 21.22 79.74 70.26
C GLN A 334 21.72 78.30 70.02
N MET A 335 22.48 77.72 70.96
CA MET A 335 22.88 76.31 70.91
C MET A 335 21.66 75.39 70.98
N ASP A 336 20.67 75.67 71.84
CA ASP A 336 19.44 74.89 71.92
C ASP A 336 18.65 74.91 70.61
N THR A 337 18.54 76.08 69.99
CA THR A 337 17.88 76.22 68.69
C THR A 337 18.60 75.40 67.62
N ARG A 338 19.95 75.39 67.62
CA ARG A 338 20.74 74.58 66.69
C ARG A 338 20.56 73.08 66.95
N LEU A 339 20.60 72.64 68.21
CA LEU A 339 20.36 71.25 68.60
C LEU A 339 18.98 70.77 68.16
N ALA A 340 17.93 71.57 68.41
CA ALA A 340 16.58 71.26 67.95
C ALA A 340 16.48 71.13 66.42
N ASN A 341 17.15 72.01 65.67
CA ASN A 341 17.19 71.92 64.21
C ASN A 341 17.91 70.65 63.72
N TYR A 342 19.00 70.24 64.38
CA TYR A 342 19.70 68.99 64.05
C TYR A 342 18.84 67.76 64.39
N GLU A 343 18.13 67.75 65.52
CA GLU A 343 17.18 66.68 65.87
C GLU A 343 16.03 66.55 64.86
N GLN A 344 15.50 67.68 64.40
CA GLN A 344 14.50 67.70 63.33
C GLN A 344 15.07 67.09 62.05
N ARG A 345 16.30 67.43 61.67
CA ARG A 345 16.98 66.84 60.50
C ARG A 345 17.23 65.35 60.66
N SER A 346 17.60 64.89 61.87
CA SER A 346 17.71 63.46 62.20
C SER A 346 16.39 62.74 61.98
N THR A 347 15.31 63.30 62.51
CA THR A 347 13.96 62.76 62.35
C THR A 347 13.53 62.71 60.89
N GLN A 348 13.79 63.76 60.11
CA GLN A 348 13.53 63.77 58.67
C GLN A 348 14.34 62.70 57.93
N GLY A 349 15.62 62.53 58.26
CA GLY A 349 16.48 61.47 57.74
C GLY A 349 15.91 60.08 58.02
N ARG A 350 15.40 59.83 59.23
CA ARG A 350 14.75 58.56 59.58
C ARG A 350 13.45 58.33 58.79
N ASN A 351 12.69 59.39 58.51
CA ASN A 351 11.54 59.28 57.60
C ASN A 351 11.97 58.92 56.17
N TYR A 352 13.11 59.40 55.69
CA TYR A 352 13.66 58.96 54.39
C TYR A 352 14.04 57.47 54.39
N LEU A 353 14.58 56.93 55.50
CA LEU A 353 14.82 55.48 55.61
C LEU A 353 13.53 54.67 55.42
N THR A 354 12.41 55.11 55.98
CA THR A 354 11.12 54.42 55.78
C THR A 354 10.64 54.46 54.33
N LYS A 355 10.91 55.56 53.61
CA LYS A 355 10.59 55.67 52.18
C LYS A 355 11.48 54.77 51.33
N ILE A 356 12.76 54.64 51.69
CA ILE A 356 13.66 53.69 51.03
C ILE A 356 13.16 52.26 51.26
N ASP A 357 12.69 51.91 52.46
CA ASP A 357 12.09 50.59 52.74
C ASP A 357 10.85 50.31 51.89
N SER A 358 9.94 51.29 51.78
CA SER A 358 8.80 51.18 50.86
C SER A 358 9.26 50.96 49.41
N GLY A 359 10.24 51.73 48.93
CA GLY A 359 10.76 51.60 47.57
C GLY A 359 11.45 50.26 47.30
N VAL A 360 12.18 49.71 48.27
CA VAL A 360 12.74 48.35 48.20
C VAL A 360 11.61 47.31 48.15
N GLY A 361 10.51 47.52 48.88
CA GLY A 361 9.30 46.70 48.78
C GLY A 361 8.72 46.67 47.37
N GLU A 362 8.48 47.85 46.78
CA GLU A 362 7.97 48.00 45.42
C GLU A 362 8.89 47.34 44.38
N LEU A 363 10.22 47.44 44.53
CA LEU A 363 11.16 46.77 43.63
C LEU A 363 11.11 45.24 43.74
N ASN A 364 10.89 44.67 44.94
CA ASN A 364 10.70 43.23 45.08
C ASN A 364 9.42 42.75 44.37
N ASP A 365 8.34 43.53 44.46
CA ASP A 365 7.08 43.20 43.76
C ASP A 365 7.27 43.25 42.24
N ILE A 366 7.98 44.27 41.73
CA ILE A 366 8.33 44.37 40.30
C ILE A 366 9.18 43.19 39.86
N GLU A 367 10.24 42.83 40.60
CA GLU A 367 11.10 41.68 40.29
C GLU A 367 10.30 40.37 40.24
N HIS A 368 9.35 40.18 41.17
CA HIS A 368 8.46 39.04 41.20
C HIS A 368 7.56 38.97 39.96
N ASP A 369 6.93 40.09 39.60
CA ASP A 369 6.07 40.19 38.42
C ASP A 369 6.85 39.93 37.13
N LEU A 370 8.04 40.50 36.97
CA LEU A 370 8.91 40.26 35.82
C LEU A 370 9.26 38.77 35.69
N THR A 371 9.56 38.10 36.82
CA THR A 371 9.82 36.66 36.87
C THR A 371 8.60 35.84 36.44
N LEU A 372 7.39 36.23 36.88
CA LEU A 372 6.15 35.59 36.44
C LEU A 372 5.88 35.78 34.94
N TYR A 373 6.09 36.99 34.43
CA TYR A 373 5.96 37.28 32.99
C TYR A 373 6.94 36.45 32.16
N GLN A 374 8.19 36.36 32.60
CA GLN A 374 9.19 35.50 31.98
C GLN A 374 8.74 34.03 31.91
N GLY A 375 8.23 33.49 33.02
CA GLY A 375 7.72 32.11 33.05
C GLY A 375 6.56 31.89 32.08
N ARG A 376 5.64 32.85 31.95
CA ARG A 376 4.56 32.78 30.95
C ARG A 376 5.09 32.79 29.52
N MET A 377 6.07 33.65 29.20
CA MET A 377 6.69 33.68 27.87
C MET A 377 7.39 32.36 27.54
N GLN A 378 8.09 31.74 28.50
CA GLN A 378 8.69 30.42 28.31
C GLN A 378 7.64 29.35 28.03
N ASN A 379 6.51 29.35 28.73
CA ASN A 379 5.41 28.42 28.46
C ASN A 379 4.83 28.60 27.05
N THR A 380 4.57 29.84 26.62
CA THR A 380 4.12 30.12 25.25
C THR A 380 5.15 29.65 24.22
N ARG A 381 6.44 29.75 24.52
CA ARG A 381 7.50 29.23 23.65
C ARG A 381 7.44 27.70 23.51
N TYR A 382 7.18 26.99 24.60
CA TYR A 382 6.97 25.54 24.57
C TYR A 382 5.73 25.16 23.76
N GLU A 383 4.61 25.89 23.91
CA GLU A 383 3.40 25.67 23.11
C GLU A 383 3.65 25.89 21.60
N ILE A 384 4.41 26.92 21.22
CA ILE A 384 4.83 27.13 19.82
C ILE A 384 5.68 25.95 19.32
N ALA A 385 6.59 25.43 20.15
CA ALA A 385 7.42 24.28 19.80
C ALA A 385 6.59 23.00 19.60
N ASP A 386 5.58 22.76 20.43
CA ASP A 386 4.65 21.64 20.30
C ASP A 386 3.82 21.76 19.01
N VAL A 387 3.27 22.93 18.73
CA VAL A 387 2.55 23.21 17.46
C VAL A 387 3.46 22.97 16.24
N LYS A 388 4.73 23.39 16.31
CA LYS A 388 5.72 23.09 15.25
C LYS A 388 5.95 21.59 15.10
N ASN A 389 6.01 20.85 16.20
CA ASN A 389 6.21 19.40 16.16
C ASN A 389 5.00 18.68 15.54
N ASP A 390 3.78 19.06 15.91
CA ASP A 390 2.56 18.58 15.26
C ASP A 390 2.59 18.85 13.77
N PHE A 391 3.04 20.04 13.37
CA PHE A 391 3.21 20.38 11.96
C PHE A 391 4.25 19.51 11.24
N TYR A 392 5.38 19.16 11.86
CA TYR A 392 6.34 18.23 11.26
C TYR A 392 5.75 16.82 11.06
N THR A 393 4.84 16.37 11.94
CA THR A 393 4.16 15.08 11.73
C THR A 393 3.24 15.09 10.51
N LEU A 394 2.56 16.21 10.24
CA LEU A 394 1.68 16.37 9.08
C LEU A 394 2.45 16.46 7.76
N GLN A 395 3.67 17.00 7.74
CA GLN A 395 4.53 16.99 6.56
C GLN A 395 4.95 15.58 6.12
N GLY A 396 4.90 14.59 7.00
CA GLY A 396 5.24 13.21 6.70
C GLY A 396 4.10 12.39 6.07
N VAL A 397 2.87 12.92 6.04
CA VAL A 397 1.71 12.23 5.45
C VAL A 397 1.76 12.40 3.94
N GLU A 398 1.72 11.28 3.20
CA GLU A 398 1.72 11.36 1.74
C GLU A 398 0.45 12.08 1.23
N PRO A 399 0.54 12.97 0.22
CA PRO A 399 -0.59 13.68 -0.36
C PRO A 399 -1.82 12.82 -0.69
N ASN A 400 -1.58 11.56 -1.03
CA ASN A 400 -2.60 10.59 -1.42
C ASN A 400 -3.47 10.11 -0.24
N GLU A 401 -3.03 10.28 1.01
CA GLU A 401 -3.80 9.94 2.21
C GLU A 401 -4.65 11.11 2.72
N LEU A 402 -4.32 12.34 2.32
CA LEU A 402 -5.00 13.56 2.76
C LEU A 402 -6.28 13.85 1.97
N VAL A 403 -6.34 13.44 0.69
CA VAL A 403 -7.48 13.70 -0.19
C VAL A 403 -7.66 12.53 -1.15
N SER A 404 -8.81 11.85 -1.09
CA SER A 404 -9.26 10.90 -2.12
C SER A 404 -10.39 11.50 -2.94
N PRO A 405 -10.09 12.37 -3.93
CA PRO A 405 -11.10 13.12 -4.66
C PRO A 405 -11.90 12.29 -5.66
N VAL A 406 -11.53 11.03 -5.95
CA VAL A 406 -12.17 10.22 -7.00
C VAL A 406 -12.65 8.87 -6.46
N VAL A 407 -13.94 8.57 -6.62
CA VAL A 407 -14.52 7.26 -6.25
C VAL A 407 -15.18 6.64 -7.48
N ILE A 408 -14.79 5.42 -7.83
CA ILE A 408 -15.37 4.67 -8.96
C ILE A 408 -16.46 3.73 -8.44
N GLN A 409 -17.64 3.79 -9.05
CA GLN A 409 -18.74 2.88 -8.78
C GLN A 409 -19.11 2.14 -10.06
N THR A 410 -19.07 0.81 -10.03
CA THR A 410 -19.35 -0.01 -11.20
C THR A 410 -20.78 -0.55 -11.14
N HIS A 411 -21.52 -0.44 -12.24
CA HIS A 411 -22.93 -0.81 -12.33
C HIS A 411 -23.16 -1.77 -13.50
N ALA A 412 -23.60 -3.00 -13.22
CA ALA A 412 -23.97 -3.95 -14.28
C ALA A 412 -25.32 -3.58 -14.90
N THR A 413 -25.40 -3.46 -16.23
CA THR A 413 -26.65 -3.09 -16.93
C THR A 413 -27.66 -4.24 -17.05
N TYR A 414 -27.18 -5.49 -17.05
CA TYR A 414 -28.02 -6.68 -17.13
C TYR A 414 -28.12 -7.34 -15.76
N THR A 415 -29.13 -6.96 -14.99
CA THR A 415 -29.51 -7.62 -13.74
C THR A 415 -30.42 -8.82 -14.03
N GLY A 416 -29.89 -9.83 -14.72
CA GLY A 416 -30.51 -11.15 -14.70
C GLY A 416 -30.54 -11.70 -13.27
N PRO A 417 -31.40 -12.69 -12.94
CA PRO A 417 -31.44 -13.33 -11.63
C PRO A 417 -30.18 -14.20 -11.43
N ILE A 418 -29.02 -13.57 -11.29
CA ILE A 418 -27.76 -14.22 -10.94
C ILE A 418 -27.39 -13.68 -9.56
N ASN A 419 -27.84 -14.41 -8.54
CA ASN A 419 -27.47 -14.14 -7.16
C ASN A 419 -25.96 -14.33 -6.99
N LYS A 420 -25.31 -13.30 -6.41
CA LYS A 420 -23.99 -13.30 -5.76
C LYS A 420 -22.77 -13.38 -6.67
N LEU A 421 -22.16 -12.23 -6.94
CA LEU A 421 -20.74 -12.11 -7.29
C LEU A 421 -20.14 -10.86 -6.63
N ASP A 422 -20.29 -10.73 -5.30
CA ASP A 422 -19.75 -9.61 -4.51
C ASP A 422 -18.35 -9.88 -3.94
N GLU A 423 -17.53 -10.73 -4.58
CA GLU A 423 -16.14 -10.87 -4.17
C GLU A 423 -15.21 -10.03 -5.06
N PRO A 424 -14.49 -9.05 -4.49
CA PRO A 424 -13.52 -8.25 -5.23
C PRO A 424 -12.34 -9.13 -5.65
N ILE A 425 -12.32 -9.50 -6.93
CA ILE A 425 -11.23 -10.25 -7.54
C ILE A 425 -10.02 -9.32 -7.63
N LYS A 426 -8.94 -9.67 -6.91
CA LYS A 426 -7.68 -8.92 -6.90
C LYS A 426 -7.16 -8.69 -8.34
N PRO A 427 -6.83 -7.45 -8.72
CA PRO A 427 -6.43 -7.13 -10.08
C PRO A 427 -5.04 -7.71 -10.38
N ARG A 428 -4.97 -8.69 -11.28
CA ARG A 428 -3.72 -9.13 -11.93
C ARG A 428 -3.69 -8.48 -13.30
N THR A 429 -2.66 -7.68 -13.58
CA THR A 429 -2.34 -7.00 -14.84
C THR A 429 -3.04 -7.58 -16.10
N VAL A 430 -4.18 -7.00 -16.46
CA VAL A 430 -5.17 -7.58 -17.40
C VAL A 430 -4.78 -7.51 -18.87
N LEU A 431 -3.83 -6.66 -19.26
CA LEU A 431 -3.40 -6.55 -20.66
C LEU A 431 -2.80 -7.86 -21.22
N GLN A 432 -2.22 -8.71 -20.37
CA GLN A 432 -1.71 -10.03 -20.78
C GLN A 432 -2.81 -11.11 -20.85
N LEU A 433 -3.96 -10.92 -20.19
CA LEU A 433 -4.98 -11.96 -20.02
C LEU A 433 -5.81 -12.19 -21.31
N LYS A 434 -6.04 -11.16 -22.13
CA LYS A 434 -6.85 -11.28 -23.36
C LYS A 434 -6.26 -12.24 -24.39
N GLN A 435 -4.95 -12.11 -24.65
CA GLN A 435 -4.22 -12.98 -25.57
C GLN A 435 -4.02 -14.38 -24.98
N GLN A 436 -3.87 -14.45 -23.66
CA GLN A 436 -3.77 -15.68 -22.89
C GLN A 436 -5.06 -16.53 -22.97
N ILE A 437 -6.25 -15.93 -22.96
CA ILE A 437 -7.53 -16.67 -22.98
C ILE A 437 -7.82 -17.31 -24.36
N GLN A 438 -7.44 -16.65 -25.47
CA GLN A 438 -7.74 -17.15 -26.82
C GLN A 438 -6.76 -18.22 -27.30
N PHE A 439 -5.50 -18.17 -26.85
CA PHE A 439 -4.47 -19.11 -27.27
C PHE A 439 -4.83 -20.61 -27.02
N PRO A 440 -5.26 -21.04 -25.83
CA PRO A 440 -5.64 -22.43 -25.54
C PRO A 440 -6.73 -22.95 -26.47
N VAL A 441 -7.69 -22.09 -26.79
CA VAL A 441 -8.85 -22.39 -27.62
C VAL A 441 -8.40 -22.70 -29.05
N VAL A 442 -7.61 -21.80 -29.63
CA VAL A 442 -7.01 -21.98 -30.96
C VAL A 442 -6.12 -23.22 -30.97
N LEU A 443 -5.28 -23.38 -29.95
CA LEU A 443 -4.39 -24.52 -29.79
C LEU A 443 -5.14 -25.85 -29.79
N ILE A 444 -6.22 -25.98 -29.03
CA ILE A 444 -7.00 -27.23 -28.97
C ILE A 444 -7.68 -27.52 -30.31
N VAL A 445 -8.24 -26.52 -30.99
CA VAL A 445 -8.81 -26.69 -32.34
C VAL A 445 -7.79 -27.24 -33.32
N ILE A 446 -6.58 -26.68 -33.31
CA ILE A 446 -5.46 -27.14 -34.14
C ILE A 446 -5.07 -28.57 -33.78
N VAL A 447 -4.95 -28.88 -32.49
CA VAL A 447 -4.58 -30.23 -32.03
C VAL A 447 -5.64 -31.25 -32.46
N ILE A 448 -6.92 -30.90 -32.41
CA ILE A 448 -8.00 -31.76 -32.93
C ILE A 448 -7.80 -32.00 -34.43
N LEU A 449 -7.65 -30.92 -35.20
CA LEU A 449 -7.46 -30.97 -36.66
C LEU A 449 -6.29 -31.88 -37.05
N LEU A 450 -5.12 -31.67 -36.44
CA LEU A 450 -3.91 -32.41 -36.77
C LEU A 450 -3.98 -33.87 -36.35
N SER A 451 -4.42 -34.12 -35.11
CA SER A 451 -4.50 -35.48 -34.56
C SER A 451 -5.45 -36.34 -35.38
N LEU A 452 -6.60 -35.78 -35.79
CA LEU A 452 -7.58 -36.48 -36.59
C LEU A 452 -7.06 -36.74 -38.01
N LEU A 453 -6.55 -35.71 -38.70
CA LEU A 453 -6.08 -35.83 -40.09
C LEU A 453 -4.88 -36.76 -40.23
N ILE A 454 -3.85 -36.60 -39.39
CA ILE A 454 -2.64 -37.42 -39.46
C ILE A 454 -2.97 -38.88 -39.16
N ALA A 455 -3.75 -39.15 -38.11
CA ALA A 455 -4.08 -40.53 -37.75
C ALA A 455 -4.95 -41.22 -38.80
N SER A 456 -5.93 -40.53 -39.37
CA SER A 456 -6.73 -41.07 -40.47
C SER A 456 -5.89 -41.29 -41.73
N PHE A 457 -5.02 -40.34 -42.09
CA PHE A 457 -4.17 -40.44 -43.28
C PHE A 457 -3.15 -41.58 -43.21
N VAL A 458 -2.42 -41.69 -42.09
CA VAL A 458 -1.44 -42.77 -41.88
C VAL A 458 -2.13 -44.14 -41.95
N THR A 459 -3.32 -44.24 -41.38
CA THR A 459 -4.13 -45.46 -41.41
C THR A 459 -4.62 -45.78 -42.82
N LEU A 460 -5.14 -44.79 -43.54
CA LEU A 460 -5.67 -44.97 -44.89
C LEU A 460 -4.56 -45.39 -45.87
N LYS A 461 -3.41 -44.72 -45.80
CA LYS A 461 -2.24 -45.06 -46.59
C LYS A 461 -1.77 -46.47 -46.29
N GLN A 462 -1.71 -46.85 -45.01
CA GLN A 462 -1.38 -48.22 -44.63
C GLN A 462 -2.39 -49.22 -45.20
N ILE A 463 -3.69 -48.94 -45.13
CA ILE A 463 -4.73 -49.85 -45.62
C ILE A 463 -4.62 -50.08 -47.12
N ASN A 464 -4.40 -49.03 -47.90
CA ASN A 464 -4.40 -49.05 -49.36
C ASN A 464 -3.05 -49.49 -49.97
N THR A 465 -1.99 -49.59 -49.17
CA THR A 465 -0.66 -50.00 -49.67
C THR A 465 -0.64 -51.50 -50.02
N LEU A 466 -0.01 -51.87 -51.14
CA LEU A 466 0.20 -53.28 -51.56
C LEU A 466 0.92 -54.13 -50.50
N ALA A 467 1.76 -53.51 -49.68
CA ALA A 467 2.42 -54.14 -48.55
C ALA A 467 1.42 -54.69 -47.51
N ASN A 468 0.27 -54.03 -47.32
CA ASN A 468 -0.77 -54.49 -46.39
C ASN A 468 -1.43 -55.81 -46.85
N GLN A 469 -1.58 -56.00 -48.15
CA GLN A 469 -2.08 -57.27 -48.70
C GLN A 469 -1.13 -58.43 -48.36
N ARG A 470 0.19 -58.19 -48.38
CA ARG A 470 1.22 -59.19 -48.01
C ARG A 470 1.24 -59.45 -46.50
N ILE A 471 1.14 -58.38 -45.71
CA ILE A 471 1.04 -58.42 -44.24
C ILE A 471 -0.16 -59.27 -43.81
N LYS A 472 -1.32 -59.14 -44.47
CA LYS A 472 -2.52 -59.95 -44.16
C LYS A 472 -2.33 -61.47 -44.26
N LEU A 473 -1.36 -61.96 -45.05
CA LEU A 473 -1.08 -63.39 -45.22
C LEU A 473 -0.30 -63.99 -44.05
N VAL A 474 0.33 -63.16 -43.20
CA VAL A 474 1.09 -63.64 -42.04
C VAL A 474 0.15 -63.82 -40.84
N PRO A 475 0.05 -65.03 -40.24
CA PRO A 475 -0.80 -65.26 -39.09
C PRO A 475 -0.26 -64.57 -37.83
N GLY A 476 -1.15 -63.95 -37.04
CA GLY A 476 -0.84 -63.45 -35.69
C GLY A 476 -0.37 -61.99 -35.57
N ILE A 477 -0.16 -61.26 -36.67
CA ILE A 477 0.40 -59.89 -36.63
C ILE A 477 -0.64 -58.76 -36.46
N PHE A 478 -1.91 -59.09 -36.20
CA PHE A 478 -3.02 -58.12 -36.18
C PHE A 478 -2.84 -57.00 -35.15
N PHE A 479 -2.41 -57.36 -33.93
CA PHE A 479 -2.16 -56.41 -32.84
C PHE A 479 -0.94 -55.55 -33.11
N GLN A 480 0.14 -56.18 -33.60
CA GLN A 480 1.39 -55.49 -33.93
C GLN A 480 1.17 -54.45 -35.02
N GLU A 481 0.39 -54.77 -36.04
CA GLU A 481 0.05 -53.81 -37.10
C GLU A 481 -0.77 -52.63 -36.57
N PHE A 482 -1.78 -52.86 -35.71
CA PHE A 482 -2.59 -51.78 -35.14
C PHE A 482 -1.73 -50.82 -34.31
N PHE A 483 -0.97 -51.37 -33.36
CA PHE A 483 -0.13 -50.55 -32.49
C PHE A 483 0.99 -49.88 -33.27
N ALA A 484 1.51 -50.48 -34.36
CA ALA A 484 2.51 -49.85 -35.21
C ALA A 484 1.93 -48.60 -35.89
N VAL A 485 0.73 -48.70 -36.48
CA VAL A 485 0.05 -47.55 -37.10
C VAL A 485 -0.26 -46.47 -36.06
N TYR A 486 -0.79 -46.85 -34.90
CA TYR A 486 -1.09 -45.91 -33.81
C TYR A 486 0.17 -45.20 -33.29
N ILE A 487 1.26 -45.94 -33.02
CA ILE A 487 2.51 -45.36 -32.54
C ILE A 487 3.18 -44.51 -33.63
N SER A 488 3.13 -44.92 -34.90
CA SER A 488 3.62 -44.08 -36.00
C SER A 488 2.84 -42.77 -36.12
N ALA A 489 1.51 -42.80 -36.04
CA ALA A 489 0.70 -41.58 -36.04
C ALA A 489 1.04 -40.67 -34.86
N MET A 490 1.24 -41.25 -33.67
CA MET A 490 1.67 -40.52 -32.48
C MET A 490 3.02 -39.85 -32.63
N LEU A 491 4.03 -40.58 -33.10
CA LEU A 491 5.37 -40.04 -33.30
C LEU A 491 5.38 -38.88 -34.31
N ILE A 492 4.52 -38.95 -35.34
CA ILE A 492 4.36 -37.85 -36.29
C ILE A 492 3.71 -36.63 -35.61
N LEU A 493 2.74 -36.84 -34.73
CA LEU A 493 2.02 -35.77 -34.00
C LEU A 493 2.85 -35.05 -32.95
N VAL A 494 3.86 -35.70 -32.37
CA VAL A 494 4.72 -35.08 -31.35
C VAL A 494 5.37 -33.80 -31.87
N LEU A 495 5.83 -33.79 -33.12
CA LEU A 495 6.55 -32.65 -33.70
C LEU A 495 5.69 -31.37 -33.80
N PRO A 496 4.51 -31.37 -34.45
CA PRO A 496 3.68 -30.18 -34.53
C PRO A 496 3.14 -29.75 -33.16
N VAL A 497 2.78 -30.68 -32.28
CA VAL A 497 2.31 -30.34 -30.92
C VAL A 497 3.42 -29.65 -30.12
N LEU A 498 4.64 -30.16 -30.18
CA LEU A 498 5.81 -29.54 -29.54
C LEU A 498 6.04 -28.12 -30.08
N PHE A 499 5.98 -27.95 -31.41
CA PHE A 499 6.16 -26.64 -32.04
C PHE A 499 5.12 -25.63 -31.57
N ILE A 500 3.85 -26.03 -31.48
CA ILE A 500 2.76 -25.16 -31.00
C ILE A 500 2.96 -24.78 -29.53
N LEU A 501 3.39 -25.71 -28.68
CA LEU A 501 3.68 -25.43 -27.27
C LEU A 501 4.87 -24.48 -27.11
N LEU A 502 5.94 -24.69 -27.87
CA LEU A 502 7.09 -23.77 -27.89
C LEU A 502 6.68 -22.39 -28.38
N PHE A 503 5.89 -22.32 -29.45
CA PHE A 503 5.37 -21.06 -29.97
C PHE A 503 4.54 -20.32 -28.90
N GLY A 504 3.67 -21.03 -28.17
CA GLY A 504 2.93 -20.49 -27.03
C GLY A 504 3.82 -19.89 -25.94
N ASN A 505 4.91 -20.58 -25.61
CA ASN A 505 5.86 -20.11 -24.61
C ASN A 505 6.66 -18.89 -25.08
N TYR A 506 7.15 -18.89 -26.32
CA TYR A 506 8.01 -17.82 -26.83
C TYR A 506 7.22 -16.56 -27.24
N VAL A 507 6.07 -16.72 -27.89
CA VAL A 507 5.28 -15.59 -28.42
C VAL A 507 4.35 -15.01 -27.36
N TYR A 508 3.59 -15.87 -26.67
CA TYR A 508 2.59 -15.45 -25.69
C TYR A 508 3.10 -15.40 -24.25
N LYS A 509 4.39 -15.72 -24.04
CA LYS A 509 5.04 -15.75 -22.72
C LYS A 509 4.28 -16.60 -21.70
N LEU A 510 3.62 -17.66 -22.16
CA LEU A 510 2.86 -18.56 -21.29
C LEU A 510 3.82 -19.38 -20.42
N PRO A 511 3.51 -19.62 -19.13
CA PRO A 511 4.35 -20.39 -18.22
C PRO A 511 4.28 -21.91 -18.48
N ILE A 512 4.39 -22.33 -19.74
CA ILE A 512 4.30 -23.74 -20.16
C ILE A 512 5.50 -24.53 -19.65
N VAL A 513 6.69 -23.93 -19.61
CA VAL A 513 7.92 -24.59 -19.16
C VAL A 513 7.85 -25.01 -17.69
N ALA A 514 7.19 -24.21 -16.84
CA ALA A 514 7.06 -24.49 -15.41
C ALA A 514 6.36 -25.84 -15.12
N ASN A 515 5.38 -26.20 -15.94
CA ASN A 515 4.58 -27.43 -15.79
C ASN A 515 4.67 -28.34 -17.03
N PHE A 516 5.80 -28.32 -17.73
CA PHE A 516 5.96 -28.96 -19.04
C PHE A 516 5.56 -30.44 -19.05
N GLY A 517 5.96 -31.21 -18.02
CA GLY A 517 5.67 -32.64 -17.94
C GLY A 517 4.17 -32.95 -17.88
N VAL A 518 3.40 -32.17 -17.10
CA VAL A 518 1.96 -32.38 -16.97
C VAL A 518 1.23 -31.95 -18.24
N ILE A 519 1.62 -30.79 -18.80
CA ILE A 519 1.04 -30.28 -20.04
C ILE A 519 1.27 -31.28 -21.19
N MET A 520 2.49 -31.81 -21.32
CA MET A 520 2.81 -32.83 -22.31
C MET A 520 1.93 -34.07 -22.12
N LEU A 521 1.77 -34.56 -20.89
CA LEU A 521 0.91 -35.71 -20.58
C LEU A 521 -0.54 -35.48 -21.02
N ILE A 522 -1.11 -34.32 -20.72
CA ILE A 522 -2.48 -33.96 -21.12
C ILE A 522 -2.61 -33.96 -22.64
N PHE A 523 -1.71 -33.27 -23.35
CA PHE A 523 -1.75 -33.25 -24.82
C PHE A 523 -1.54 -34.62 -25.43
N PHE A 524 -0.68 -35.45 -24.86
CA PHE A 524 -0.48 -36.82 -25.31
C PHE A 524 -1.78 -37.63 -25.22
N LEU A 525 -2.53 -37.52 -24.12
CA LEU A 525 -3.81 -38.19 -23.93
C LEU A 525 -4.90 -37.65 -24.87
N VAL A 526 -4.98 -36.32 -25.03
CA VAL A 526 -5.94 -35.67 -25.94
C VAL A 526 -5.66 -36.07 -27.39
N CYS A 527 -4.40 -36.00 -27.82
CA CYS A 527 -3.98 -36.45 -29.14
C CYS A 527 -4.30 -37.94 -29.33
N SER A 528 -4.14 -38.77 -28.29
CA SER A 528 -4.46 -40.21 -28.32
C SER A 528 -5.92 -40.48 -28.60
N ALA A 529 -6.79 -39.86 -27.83
CA ALA A 529 -8.23 -39.99 -28.01
C ALA A 529 -8.66 -39.58 -29.43
N ILE A 530 -8.17 -38.43 -29.90
CA ILE A 530 -8.56 -37.89 -31.21
C ILE A 530 -7.94 -38.71 -32.35
N ALA A 531 -6.69 -39.13 -32.23
CA ALA A 531 -6.03 -39.99 -33.20
C ALA A 531 -6.73 -41.35 -33.32
N LEU A 532 -7.13 -41.97 -32.20
CA LEU A 532 -7.89 -43.21 -32.22
C LEU A 532 -9.25 -43.05 -32.89
N THR A 533 -9.92 -41.92 -32.67
CA THR A 533 -11.15 -41.56 -33.40
C THR A 533 -10.86 -41.49 -34.91
N GLY A 534 -9.78 -40.85 -35.31
CA GLY A 534 -9.35 -40.79 -36.72
C GLY A 534 -9.06 -42.17 -37.32
N ILE A 535 -8.43 -43.07 -36.56
CA ILE A 535 -8.19 -44.47 -36.94
C ILE A 535 -9.52 -45.23 -37.09
N ILE A 536 -10.46 -45.05 -36.16
CA ILE A 536 -11.80 -45.67 -36.21
C ILE A 536 -12.54 -45.25 -37.48
N VAL A 537 -12.57 -43.95 -37.78
CA VAL A 537 -13.21 -43.41 -38.99
C VAL A 537 -12.56 -43.98 -40.24
N ALA A 538 -11.22 -44.01 -40.30
CA ALA A 538 -10.49 -44.60 -41.41
C ALA A 538 -10.76 -46.10 -41.58
N TYR A 539 -11.03 -46.83 -40.48
CA TYR A 539 -11.42 -48.24 -40.55
C TYR A 539 -12.87 -48.46 -41.00
N LEU A 540 -13.81 -47.58 -40.67
CA LEU A 540 -15.21 -47.71 -41.05
C LEU A 540 -15.43 -47.49 -42.56
N VAL A 541 -14.66 -46.59 -43.16
CA VAL A 541 -14.86 -46.21 -44.56
C VAL A 541 -14.04 -47.09 -45.52
N LYS A 542 -14.70 -47.62 -46.55
CA LYS A 542 -14.10 -48.58 -47.49
C LYS A 542 -13.20 -47.91 -48.54
N THR A 543 -13.56 -46.71 -49.01
CA THR A 543 -12.87 -46.01 -50.09
C THR A 543 -12.09 -44.79 -49.58
N GLU A 544 -10.97 -44.49 -50.24
CA GLU A 544 -10.11 -43.34 -49.92
C GLU A 544 -10.83 -42.01 -50.06
N ALA A 545 -11.55 -41.82 -51.18
CA ALA A 545 -12.31 -40.61 -51.45
C ALA A 545 -13.40 -40.33 -50.40
N MET A 546 -14.14 -41.36 -49.96
CA MET A 546 -15.17 -41.18 -48.92
C MET A 546 -14.54 -40.86 -47.56
N THR A 547 -13.36 -41.42 -47.26
CA THR A 547 -12.67 -41.13 -45.99
C THR A 547 -12.26 -39.67 -45.92
N LEU A 548 -11.75 -39.12 -47.03
CA LEU A 548 -11.39 -37.70 -47.15
C LEU A 548 -12.60 -36.77 -46.99
N GLN A 549 -13.81 -37.20 -47.37
CA GLN A 549 -15.03 -36.42 -47.18
C GLN A 549 -15.62 -36.54 -45.77
N VAL A 550 -15.57 -37.74 -45.16
CA VAL A 550 -16.14 -37.99 -43.81
C VAL A 550 -15.33 -37.30 -42.72
N ILE A 551 -14.00 -37.21 -42.85
CA ILE A 551 -13.14 -36.61 -41.82
C ILE A 551 -13.53 -35.16 -41.49
N PRO A 552 -13.73 -34.24 -42.47
CA PRO A 552 -14.22 -32.89 -42.19
C PRO A 552 -15.53 -32.83 -41.38
N PHE A 553 -16.48 -33.73 -41.63
CA PHE A 553 -17.73 -33.78 -40.85
C PHE A 553 -17.46 -34.20 -39.40
N VAL A 554 -16.61 -35.21 -39.18
CA VAL A 554 -16.21 -35.65 -37.84
C VAL A 554 -15.42 -34.55 -37.12
N LEU A 555 -14.55 -33.85 -37.84
CA LEU A 555 -13.80 -32.71 -37.33
C LEU A 555 -14.74 -31.60 -36.84
N PHE A 556 -15.69 -31.20 -37.69
CA PHE A 556 -16.66 -30.16 -37.34
C PHE A 556 -17.47 -30.56 -36.10
N PHE A 557 -17.93 -31.80 -36.05
CA PHE A 557 -18.60 -32.34 -34.86
C PHE A 557 -17.71 -32.25 -33.61
N MET A 558 -16.45 -32.68 -33.70
CA MET A 558 -15.52 -32.61 -32.56
C MET A 558 -15.24 -31.18 -32.11
N ILE A 559 -15.16 -30.21 -33.03
CA ILE A 559 -14.98 -28.80 -32.70
C ILE A 559 -16.23 -28.25 -31.99
N PHE A 560 -17.44 -28.58 -32.45
CA PHE A 560 -18.68 -28.16 -31.80
C PHE A 560 -18.76 -28.65 -30.35
N PHE A 561 -18.47 -29.93 -30.12
CA PHE A 561 -18.50 -30.53 -28.79
C PHE A 561 -17.25 -30.25 -27.93
N SER A 562 -16.26 -29.54 -28.46
CA SER A 562 -15.06 -29.15 -27.69
C SER A 562 -15.32 -28.02 -26.69
N GLY A 563 -16.47 -27.35 -26.78
CA GLY A 563 -16.79 -26.15 -25.99
C GLY A 563 -16.09 -24.88 -26.48
N VAL A 564 -15.38 -24.95 -27.61
CA VAL A 564 -14.70 -23.81 -28.24
C VAL A 564 -15.68 -22.92 -28.99
N LEU A 565 -16.50 -23.52 -29.86
CA LEU A 565 -17.38 -22.76 -30.76
C LEU A 565 -18.73 -22.42 -30.10
N LEU A 566 -19.24 -23.35 -29.28
CA LEU A 566 -20.46 -23.17 -28.51
C LEU A 566 -20.14 -23.41 -27.03
N PRO A 567 -20.46 -22.47 -26.12
CA PRO A 567 -20.33 -22.69 -24.69
C PRO A 567 -21.16 -23.91 -24.26
N VAL A 568 -20.56 -24.84 -23.52
CA VAL A 568 -21.19 -26.10 -23.09
C VAL A 568 -22.40 -25.82 -22.19
N GLU A 569 -22.36 -24.69 -21.49
CA GLU A 569 -23.38 -24.19 -20.57
C GLU A 569 -24.67 -23.80 -21.29
N ARG A 570 -24.58 -23.52 -22.60
CA ARG A 570 -25.73 -23.16 -23.45
C ARG A 570 -26.31 -24.34 -24.22
N MET A 571 -25.72 -25.52 -24.11
CA MET A 571 -26.20 -26.72 -24.80
C MET A 571 -27.35 -27.39 -24.04
N SER A 572 -28.18 -28.15 -24.74
CA SER A 572 -29.17 -29.00 -24.07
C SER A 572 -28.46 -29.98 -23.12
N PRO A 573 -29.10 -30.42 -22.02
CA PRO A 573 -28.44 -31.27 -21.01
C PRO A 573 -27.75 -32.51 -21.60
N LEU A 574 -28.36 -33.12 -22.62
CA LEU A 574 -27.81 -34.28 -23.31
C LEU A 574 -26.57 -33.94 -24.14
N ALA A 575 -26.60 -32.85 -24.91
CA ALA A 575 -25.46 -32.40 -25.70
C ALA A 575 -24.32 -31.91 -24.79
N GLY A 576 -24.64 -31.20 -23.72
CA GLY A 576 -23.69 -30.76 -22.71
C GLY A 576 -22.96 -31.91 -22.02
N PHE A 577 -23.66 -33.02 -21.74
CA PHE A 577 -23.04 -34.24 -21.21
C PHE A 577 -21.98 -34.79 -22.17
N PHE A 578 -22.30 -34.97 -23.46
CA PHE A 578 -21.33 -35.43 -24.46
C PHE A 578 -20.16 -34.47 -24.64
N ALA A 579 -20.42 -33.16 -24.65
CA ALA A 579 -19.38 -32.14 -24.75
C ALA A 579 -18.44 -32.16 -23.53
N SER A 580 -18.98 -32.36 -22.33
CA SER A 580 -18.19 -32.39 -21.08
C SER A 580 -17.21 -33.55 -21.00
N ILE A 581 -17.53 -34.69 -21.62
CA ILE A 581 -16.68 -35.90 -21.68
C ILE A 581 -15.72 -35.86 -22.87
N GLY A 582 -15.93 -34.93 -23.82
CA GLY A 582 -15.12 -34.82 -25.03
C GLY A 582 -13.63 -34.61 -24.71
N PRO A 583 -12.70 -35.32 -25.40
CA PRO A 583 -11.27 -35.23 -25.11
C PRO A 583 -10.73 -33.81 -25.27
N ALA A 584 -11.28 -33.04 -26.21
CA ALA A 584 -10.89 -31.65 -26.42
C ALA A 584 -11.29 -30.73 -25.27
N LYS A 585 -12.52 -30.86 -24.74
CA LYS A 585 -13.01 -30.05 -23.62
C LYS A 585 -12.24 -30.35 -22.35
N LEU A 586 -12.02 -31.64 -22.05
CA LEU A 586 -11.21 -32.08 -20.91
C LEU A 586 -9.76 -31.57 -21.03
N GLY A 587 -9.18 -31.67 -22.24
CA GLY A 587 -7.86 -31.13 -22.54
C GLY A 587 -7.76 -29.62 -22.31
N LEU A 588 -8.73 -28.86 -22.82
CA LEU A 588 -8.80 -27.40 -22.67
C LEU A 588 -8.94 -26.99 -21.21
N ASN A 589 -9.84 -27.63 -20.46
CA ASN A 589 -10.05 -27.33 -19.05
C ASN A 589 -8.78 -27.65 -18.22
N ALA A 590 -8.16 -28.80 -18.44
CA ALA A 590 -6.94 -29.20 -17.74
C ALA A 590 -5.76 -28.28 -18.09
N PHE A 591 -5.61 -27.90 -19.36
CA PHE A 591 -4.61 -26.94 -19.80
C PHE A 591 -4.79 -25.59 -19.12
N ASN A 592 -6.03 -25.07 -19.11
CA ASN A 592 -6.32 -23.77 -18.52
C ASN A 592 -6.00 -23.75 -17.01
N LYS A 593 -6.39 -24.80 -16.28
CA LYS A 593 -6.09 -24.99 -14.84
C LYS A 593 -4.60 -24.92 -14.52
N ILE A 594 -3.76 -25.52 -15.36
CA ILE A 594 -2.31 -25.58 -15.11
C ILE A 594 -1.62 -24.30 -15.58
N VAL A 595 -1.95 -23.81 -16.77
CA VAL A 595 -1.21 -22.70 -17.38
C VAL A 595 -1.62 -21.35 -16.81
N PHE A 596 -2.92 -21.09 -16.62
CA PHE A 596 -3.38 -19.78 -16.12
C PHE A 596 -3.50 -19.74 -14.60
N TYR A 597 -4.01 -20.82 -14.01
CA TYR A 597 -4.24 -20.88 -12.56
C TYR A 597 -3.04 -21.46 -11.79
N ASN A 598 -1.97 -21.88 -12.49
CA ASN A 598 -0.77 -22.47 -11.91
C ASN A 598 -1.07 -23.60 -10.90
N LEU A 599 -2.14 -24.36 -11.15
CA LEU A 599 -2.57 -25.42 -10.25
C LEU A 599 -1.70 -26.67 -10.43
N SER A 600 -1.49 -27.39 -9.34
CA SER A 600 -0.72 -28.63 -9.34
C SER A 600 -1.46 -29.78 -10.03
N PHE A 601 -0.74 -30.85 -10.38
CA PHE A 601 -1.28 -32.06 -11.03
C PHE A 601 -2.53 -32.63 -10.33
N ASN A 602 -2.62 -32.52 -9.01
CA ASN A 602 -3.73 -33.06 -8.23
C ASN A 602 -5.07 -32.42 -8.63
N SER A 603 -5.05 -31.14 -9.01
CA SER A 603 -6.25 -30.38 -9.41
C SER A 603 -6.86 -30.81 -10.75
N VAL A 604 -6.06 -31.48 -11.60
CA VAL A 604 -6.45 -31.96 -12.94
C VAL A 604 -6.56 -33.49 -13.01
N SER A 605 -6.38 -34.17 -11.88
CA SER A 605 -6.36 -35.62 -11.82
C SER A 605 -7.67 -36.25 -12.29
N GLY A 606 -8.81 -35.58 -12.07
CA GLY A 606 -10.12 -36.00 -12.56
C GLY A 606 -10.20 -36.01 -14.08
N GLU A 607 -9.80 -34.92 -14.73
CA GLU A 607 -9.77 -34.80 -16.19
C GLU A 607 -8.82 -35.82 -16.82
N VAL A 608 -7.63 -36.01 -16.22
CA VAL A 608 -6.66 -37.00 -16.67
C VAL A 608 -7.21 -38.42 -16.54
N ALA A 609 -7.89 -38.77 -15.45
CA ALA A 609 -8.49 -40.09 -15.26
C ALA A 609 -9.57 -40.38 -16.31
N ILE A 610 -10.43 -39.40 -16.61
CA ILE A 610 -11.46 -39.53 -17.65
C ILE A 610 -10.81 -39.67 -19.03
N LEU A 611 -9.76 -38.89 -19.33
CA LEU A 611 -9.01 -39.00 -20.59
C LEU A 611 -8.36 -40.38 -20.77
N VAL A 612 -7.71 -40.91 -19.73
CA VAL A 612 -7.12 -42.25 -19.76
C VAL A 612 -8.19 -43.31 -20.02
N PHE A 613 -9.33 -43.22 -19.32
CA PHE A 613 -10.46 -44.12 -19.54
C PHE A 613 -10.96 -44.05 -20.99
N LEU A 614 -11.13 -42.84 -21.53
CA LEU A 614 -11.59 -42.62 -22.89
C LEU A 614 -10.61 -43.16 -23.94
N VAL A 615 -9.30 -43.00 -23.73
CA VAL A 615 -8.27 -43.60 -24.59
C VAL A 615 -8.36 -45.13 -24.59
N VAL A 616 -8.43 -45.76 -23.40
CA VAL A 616 -8.56 -47.22 -23.31
C VAL A 616 -9.82 -47.72 -24.00
N PHE A 617 -10.95 -47.04 -23.78
CA PHE A 617 -12.21 -47.34 -24.44
C PHE A 617 -12.10 -47.23 -25.97
N LEU A 618 -11.50 -46.16 -26.49
CA LEU A 618 -11.31 -45.96 -27.93
C LEU A 618 -10.34 -46.96 -28.55
N ILE A 619 -9.31 -47.40 -27.83
CA ILE A 619 -8.43 -48.50 -28.28
C ILE A 619 -9.26 -49.77 -28.48
N LEU A 620 -10.09 -50.15 -27.49
CA LEU A 620 -10.96 -51.32 -27.57
C LEU A 620 -11.95 -51.20 -28.73
N LEU A 621 -12.58 -50.03 -28.89
CA LEU A 621 -13.51 -49.76 -29.99
C LEU A 621 -12.81 -49.88 -31.35
N ALA A 622 -11.63 -49.27 -31.51
CA ALA A 622 -10.84 -49.34 -32.73
C ALA A 622 -10.45 -50.79 -33.08
N PHE A 623 -10.14 -51.62 -32.08
CA PHE A 623 -9.90 -53.05 -32.28
C PHE A 623 -11.14 -53.80 -32.78
N VAL A 624 -12.30 -53.54 -32.20
CA VAL A 624 -13.57 -54.15 -32.63
C VAL A 624 -13.87 -53.76 -34.07
N VAL A 625 -13.77 -52.48 -34.42
CA VAL A 625 -14.01 -51.98 -35.78
C VAL A 625 -13.02 -52.58 -36.77
N LYS A 626 -11.72 -52.62 -36.44
CA LYS A 626 -10.69 -53.25 -37.30
C LYS A 626 -10.98 -54.73 -37.52
N LYS A 627 -11.48 -55.43 -36.50
CA LYS A 627 -11.84 -56.86 -36.60
C LYS A 627 -13.06 -57.06 -37.48
N ILE A 628 -14.08 -56.20 -37.38
CA ILE A 628 -15.28 -56.24 -38.24
C ILE A 628 -14.89 -56.01 -39.70
N ARG A 629 -14.00 -55.05 -40.00
CA ARG A 629 -13.53 -54.80 -41.37
C ARG A 629 -12.77 -55.99 -42.00
N LYS A 630 -12.13 -56.82 -41.17
CA LYS A 630 -11.35 -58.00 -41.63
C LYS A 630 -12.23 -59.23 -41.85
N ALA A 631 -13.41 -59.29 -41.22
CA ALA A 631 -14.44 -60.28 -41.50
C ALA A 631 -15.17 -59.89 -42.79
#